data_AF-A0A3A2I392-F1
#
_entry.id   AF-A0A3A2I392-F1
#
_cell.length_a   1.000
_cell.length_b   1.000
_cell.length_c   1.000
_cell.angle_alpha   90.00
_cell.angle_beta   90.00
_cell.angle_gamma   90.00
#
_symmetry.space_group_name_H-M   'P 1'
#
loop_
_entity.id
_entity.type
_entity.pdbx_description
1 polymer ?
#
loop_
_entity_poly.entity_id
_entity_poly.type
_entity_poly.pdbx_seq_one_letter_code
_entity_poly.pdbx_strand_id
1 'polypeptide(L)'
;MNINKLAIAITTLLAANHVMAAGPLLTTDDGAPTPYVWDTSKGSIPVYVDGGEAFTYDYDGSVFLSIERANEITQFAFDEWNKVETSTFRADIVGTIESQTGIADVTGANAAQIYTKQNGYGFWVLYDTDGSILENFFGVPKTAVLGIAFPEIADENNVIIEATAVMNGWNVFDDDTQGNQVAGVFTHEFGHAINLSHSQTNGHLGYMSHPLNPHFPGVEGCEVAPIHAHDAPDWYGPVNNADPDIIETMFPFISHNGAGGVSQSTINVLDDKVSISNLYPTAGYKANYGSIEGTLRLKDGSTEYSGVNIIARNVDDPLFDAVSAQSGYLTQGKVGPDGYFKINGLTPGQRYVLYTEEITQGGYPTQQTPIISVAEYWNEGEGSNPVSDNPCDATPIVAQAGETKQADLTFNGYTDGIHFRPIVNAHLTDLAKNGKSSMGTIMGVGFTWVENKGFELLPDYISVNSGQMNRNGTKLLVNSDHDRNGISEPAIWTDAHGPTPLGDLTGNACGGGGMFGAQSASAWGIDDAGNTVVGLAYKDANGNGSCTEYSKGELVPFVWTPNKGMRELDTRNVDWNRYSWARAHGISGNGDVAVGSLDGWEAIAWVNEGEMINLYDEIGAISANAVSQDGKQVALATEQGTVQLWDHTKKGHAAFTDIGGLKWCEDVPFGFWGSNACEEMGVDWVHDWVGEYAPLTPFDMSDKGDVIIGRSGDFWAGFTGAIYIKGLGWMTLDDFYSKQGVLEAQNAAMDNPLSLNGSGSKMVGGVAGAMISYHVDMSQVYVCENGSSVKTGFPNGLIQKVKSGAEFGRCEHLN
;
A
#
# COMPACT_ATOMS: atom_id res chain seq x y z
N MET A 1 37.97 11.41 17.53
CA MET A 1 37.19 11.77 18.74
C MET A 1 36.34 10.56 19.04
N ASN A 2 36.58 9.85 20.14
CA ASN A 2 35.86 8.60 20.40
C ASN A 2 34.47 8.92 20.92
N ILE A 3 33.46 8.76 20.07
CA ILE A 3 32.07 8.75 20.49
C ILE A 3 31.88 7.45 21.29
N ASN A 4 31.57 7.59 22.58
CA ASN A 4 31.25 6.44 23.42
C ASN A 4 29.92 5.81 22.96
N LYS A 5 29.73 4.53 23.28
CA LYS A 5 28.55 3.72 22.90
C LYS A 5 27.25 4.11 23.66
N LEU A 6 26.95 5.40 23.80
CA LEU A 6 26.00 5.90 24.79
C LEU A 6 25.11 7.07 24.28
N ALA A 7 24.76 7.07 22.99
CA ALA A 7 23.78 7.99 22.42
C ALA A 7 22.81 7.17 21.56
N ILE A 8 21.51 7.23 21.86
CA ILE A 8 20.53 6.29 21.29
C ILE A 8 19.88 6.83 20.00
N ALA A 9 19.59 8.14 19.91
CA ALA A 9 18.53 8.63 19.02
C ALA A 9 18.94 9.55 17.83
N ILE A 10 20.07 10.26 17.87
CA ILE A 10 20.26 11.45 17.01
C ILE A 10 20.36 11.16 15.49
N THR A 11 20.80 9.96 15.09
CA THR A 11 21.07 9.64 13.67
C THR A 11 19.96 8.90 12.94
N THR A 12 18.92 8.42 13.63
CA THR A 12 17.87 7.56 13.06
C THR A 12 16.55 8.29 12.79
N LEU A 13 16.24 9.37 13.51
CA LEU A 13 14.97 10.11 13.40
C LEU A 13 14.87 11.00 12.14
N LEU A 14 15.99 11.50 11.60
CA LEU A 14 15.98 12.51 10.51
C LEU A 14 15.96 11.92 9.09
N ALA A 15 15.71 10.61 8.94
CA ALA A 15 15.70 9.95 7.64
C ALA A 15 14.64 8.82 7.51
N ALA A 16 13.68 8.71 8.43
CA ALA A 16 12.80 7.55 8.56
C ALA A 16 11.33 7.92 8.82
N ASN A 17 10.42 7.43 7.97
CA ASN A 17 8.97 7.45 8.21
C ASN A 17 8.55 6.32 9.18
N HIS A 18 9.22 6.20 10.34
CA HIS A 18 9.15 5.00 11.20
C HIS A 18 9.21 5.33 12.71
N VAL A 19 8.09 5.70 13.36
CA VAL A 19 8.03 5.95 14.81
C VAL A 19 6.63 5.70 15.40
N MET A 20 6.45 5.07 16.57
CA MET A 20 6.18 3.63 16.80
C MET A 20 4.90 3.49 17.67
N ALA A 21 4.23 2.34 17.77
CA ALA A 21 2.93 2.00 18.43
C ALA A 21 2.88 0.88 19.53
N ALA A 22 1.67 0.55 20.03
CA ALA A 22 1.35 -0.08 21.32
C ALA A 22 2.41 -1.07 21.84
N GLY A 23 3.29 -0.56 22.69
CA GLY A 23 4.55 -1.22 23.04
C GLY A 23 5.61 -0.23 23.55
N PRO A 24 6.85 -0.70 23.74
CA PRO A 24 7.99 0.17 23.98
C PRO A 24 8.33 0.95 22.70
N LEU A 25 8.64 2.24 22.84
CA LEU A 25 9.19 3.05 21.75
C LEU A 25 10.58 2.53 21.37
N LEU A 26 11.45 2.30 22.35
CA LEU A 26 12.81 1.82 22.15
C LEU A 26 13.06 0.50 22.90
N THR A 27 13.58 -0.48 22.18
CA THR A 27 14.09 -1.76 22.73
C THR A 27 15.57 -1.95 22.47
N THR A 28 16.21 -2.85 23.23
CA THR A 28 17.60 -3.26 23.04
C THR A 28 17.83 -3.92 21.68
N ASP A 29 19.02 -3.70 21.11
CA ASP A 29 19.42 -4.24 19.80
C ASP A 29 20.09 -5.64 19.87
N ASP A 30 19.75 -6.42 20.89
CA ASP A 30 20.22 -7.79 21.05
C ASP A 30 19.20 -8.83 20.52
N GLY A 31 19.58 -10.12 20.51
CA GLY A 31 18.77 -11.18 19.93
C GLY A 31 17.49 -11.54 20.70
N ALA A 32 17.17 -10.81 21.76
CA ALA A 32 15.93 -10.91 22.52
C ALA A 32 15.54 -9.52 23.06
N PRO A 33 15.06 -8.61 22.19
CA PRO A 33 14.88 -7.20 22.54
C PRO A 33 14.01 -6.98 23.78
N THR A 34 14.47 -6.08 24.65
CA THR A 34 13.78 -5.68 25.89
C THR A 34 13.59 -4.17 25.93
N PRO A 35 12.50 -3.64 26.52
CA PRO A 35 12.31 -2.21 26.68
C PRO A 35 13.44 -1.54 27.47
N TYR A 36 13.87 -0.36 27.03
CA TYR A 36 14.55 0.59 27.94
C TYR A 36 13.53 1.11 28.97
N VAL A 37 13.92 1.21 30.25
CA VAL A 37 13.02 1.65 31.33
C VAL A 37 13.70 2.57 32.34
N TRP A 38 12.95 3.54 32.87
CA TRP A 38 13.36 4.34 34.04
C TRP A 38 13.44 3.48 35.32
N ASP A 39 14.42 3.78 36.20
CA ASP A 39 14.53 3.12 37.51
C ASP A 39 13.63 3.81 38.56
N THR A 40 12.36 3.40 38.60
CA THR A 40 11.37 3.91 39.55
C THR A 40 11.64 3.52 41.00
N SER A 41 12.67 2.71 41.31
CA SER A 41 13.05 2.40 42.70
C SER A 41 13.79 3.55 43.38
N LYS A 42 14.32 4.50 42.61
CA LYS A 42 15.02 5.70 43.09
C LYS A 42 14.08 6.82 43.58
N GLY A 43 12.77 6.65 43.43
CA GLY A 43 11.76 7.68 43.69
C GLY A 43 11.27 8.34 42.40
N SER A 44 10.71 9.54 42.51
CA SER A 44 10.23 10.30 41.36
C SER A 44 11.38 10.69 40.44
N ILE A 45 11.21 10.54 39.12
CA ILE A 45 12.17 11.00 38.12
C ILE A 45 12.12 12.54 38.09
N PRO A 46 13.26 13.23 38.25
CA PRO A 46 13.28 14.69 38.25
C PRO A 46 13.01 15.25 36.85
N VAL A 47 12.13 16.24 36.76
CA VAL A 47 11.88 17.03 35.55
C VAL A 47 12.53 18.40 35.70
N TYR A 48 13.28 18.81 34.68
CA TYR A 48 13.88 20.13 34.55
C TYR A 48 13.24 20.87 33.36
N VAL A 49 12.61 22.00 33.65
CA VAL A 49 11.89 22.82 32.67
C VAL A 49 12.71 24.01 32.20
N ASP A 50 12.51 24.43 30.96
CA ASP A 50 13.17 25.58 30.36
C ASP A 50 12.64 26.92 30.91
N GLY A 51 13.37 27.99 30.62
CA GLY A 51 12.99 29.37 30.88
C GLY A 51 12.45 30.07 29.63
N GLY A 52 12.85 31.33 29.42
CA GLY A 52 12.31 32.21 28.38
C GLY A 52 11.36 33.29 28.91
N GLU A 53 10.82 34.12 28.02
CA GLU A 53 9.86 35.21 28.33
C GLU A 53 8.40 34.76 28.14
N ALA A 54 8.13 33.84 27.23
CA ALA A 54 6.82 33.26 26.92
C ALA A 54 6.99 31.82 26.45
N PHE A 55 5.95 30.99 26.55
CA PHE A 55 5.84 29.77 25.75
C PHE A 55 5.27 30.09 24.36
N THR A 56 4.30 31.00 24.28
CA THR A 56 3.68 31.44 23.03
C THR A 56 3.49 32.95 23.06
N TYR A 57 3.78 33.62 21.93
CA TYR A 57 3.41 35.01 21.69
C TYR A 57 2.16 35.12 20.81
N ASP A 58 1.32 36.12 21.08
CA ASP A 58 0.23 36.53 20.19
C ASP A 58 0.82 37.26 18.96
N TYR A 59 0.02 37.42 17.90
CA TYR A 59 0.39 38.09 16.65
C TYR A 59 0.84 39.55 16.83
N ASP A 60 0.48 40.21 17.95
CA ASP A 60 0.94 41.55 18.29
C ASP A 60 2.28 41.59 19.07
N GLY A 61 2.83 40.42 19.41
CA GLY A 61 4.06 40.23 20.17
C GLY A 61 3.87 40.27 21.70
N SER A 62 2.64 40.30 22.20
CA SER A 62 2.37 40.10 23.64
C SER A 62 2.42 38.62 24.04
N VAL A 63 2.63 38.35 25.33
CA VAL A 63 2.66 36.98 25.88
C VAL A 63 1.24 36.40 25.82
N PHE A 64 1.04 35.35 25.01
CA PHE A 64 -0.23 34.62 24.90
C PHE A 64 -0.31 33.52 25.99
N LEU A 65 0.72 32.67 26.05
CA LEU A 65 0.94 31.70 27.13
C LEU A 65 2.31 31.94 27.75
N SER A 66 2.38 32.12 29.07
CA SER A 66 3.64 32.36 29.79
C SER A 66 4.37 31.05 30.13
N ILE A 67 5.66 31.15 30.46
CA ILE A 67 6.46 30.01 30.92
C ILE A 67 5.91 29.41 32.22
N GLU A 68 5.36 30.22 33.14
CA GLU A 68 4.67 29.69 34.32
C GLU A 68 3.46 28.83 33.93
N ARG A 69 2.69 29.24 32.92
CA ARG A 69 1.55 28.45 32.43
C ARG A 69 2.00 27.17 31.73
N ALA A 70 3.07 27.22 30.94
CA ALA A 70 3.67 26.01 30.36
C ALA A 70 4.18 25.05 31.44
N ASN A 71 4.75 25.56 32.54
CA ASN A 71 5.15 24.74 33.69
C ASN A 71 3.96 24.09 34.42
N GLU A 72 2.82 24.78 34.54
CA GLU A 72 1.58 24.19 35.05
C GLU A 72 1.06 23.06 34.14
N ILE A 73 1.11 23.25 32.82
CA ILE A 73 0.71 22.24 31.82
C ILE A 73 1.68 21.04 31.86
N THR A 74 2.99 21.29 31.96
CA THR A 74 4.02 20.25 32.11
C THR A 74 3.77 19.41 33.36
N GLN A 75 3.53 20.03 34.53
CA GLN A 75 3.22 19.26 35.74
C GLN A 75 1.87 18.54 35.64
N PHE A 76 0.85 19.14 35.00
CA PHE A 76 -0.43 18.47 34.76
C PHE A 76 -0.28 17.20 33.92
N ALA A 77 0.48 17.26 32.82
CA ALA A 77 0.75 16.12 31.95
C ALA A 77 1.50 14.99 32.68
N PHE A 78 2.51 15.31 33.49
CA PHE A 78 3.14 14.32 34.38
C PHE A 78 2.18 13.82 35.47
N ASP A 79 1.32 14.66 36.03
CA ASP A 79 0.33 14.28 37.04
C ASP A 79 -0.68 13.26 36.50
N GLU A 80 -1.06 13.32 35.23
CA GLU A 80 -1.91 12.31 34.58
C GLU A 80 -1.22 10.94 34.52
N TRP A 81 0.03 10.86 34.06
CA TRP A 81 0.82 9.63 34.12
C TRP A 81 1.06 9.15 35.57
N ASN A 82 1.25 10.09 36.52
CA ASN A 82 1.42 9.79 37.96
C ASN A 82 0.14 9.24 38.63
N LYS A 83 -1.06 9.51 38.10
CA LYS A 83 -2.33 9.04 38.65
C LYS A 83 -2.59 7.55 38.37
N VAL A 84 -1.87 6.92 37.45
CA VAL A 84 -2.05 5.50 37.11
C VAL A 84 -1.63 4.61 38.29
N GLU A 85 -2.62 4.14 39.07
CA GLU A 85 -2.41 3.34 40.30
C GLU A 85 -1.73 2.00 40.03
N THR A 86 -1.88 1.44 38.82
CA THR A 86 -1.26 0.19 38.39
C THR A 86 0.22 0.34 38.03
N SER A 87 0.72 1.58 37.88
CA SER A 87 2.09 1.93 37.51
C SER A 87 2.93 2.42 38.70
N THR A 88 4.22 2.08 38.72
CA THR A 88 5.23 2.59 39.67
C THR A 88 5.93 3.86 39.17
N PHE A 89 5.72 4.27 37.92
CA PHE A 89 6.31 5.49 37.36
C PHE A 89 5.83 6.73 38.10
N ARG A 90 6.74 7.61 38.52
CA ARG A 90 6.41 8.95 39.03
C ARG A 90 7.44 9.96 38.52
N ALA A 91 7.01 11.14 38.11
CA ALA A 91 7.89 12.25 37.73
C ALA A 91 7.33 13.61 38.19
N ASP A 92 8.20 14.52 38.60
CA ASP A 92 7.83 15.83 39.16
C ASP A 92 8.83 16.93 38.74
N ILE A 93 8.36 18.17 38.57
CA ILE A 93 9.24 19.33 38.37
C ILE A 93 10.02 19.62 39.65
N VAL A 94 11.36 19.52 39.57
CA VAL A 94 12.27 19.78 40.71
C VAL A 94 13.14 21.03 40.54
N GLY A 95 13.20 21.61 39.34
CA GLY A 95 14.01 22.78 39.04
C GLY A 95 13.97 23.18 37.57
N THR A 96 14.84 24.10 37.18
CA THR A 96 14.95 24.59 35.79
C THR A 96 16.21 24.10 35.09
N ILE A 97 16.21 24.09 33.76
CA ILE A 97 17.41 23.84 32.94
C ILE A 97 18.54 24.81 33.30
N GLU A 98 18.21 26.08 33.58
CA GLU A 98 19.17 27.10 34.04
C GLU A 98 19.88 26.66 35.33
N SER A 99 19.14 26.12 36.31
CA SER A 99 19.71 25.70 37.59
C SER A 99 20.73 24.58 37.48
N GLN A 100 20.62 23.74 36.44
CA GLN A 100 21.52 22.60 36.19
C GLN A 100 22.67 22.94 35.22
N THR A 101 22.40 23.78 34.22
CA THR A 101 23.30 23.99 33.06
C THR A 101 23.85 25.40 32.93
N GLY A 102 23.19 26.40 33.55
CA GLY A 102 23.43 27.82 33.33
C GLY A 102 22.82 28.39 32.04
N ILE A 103 22.00 27.62 31.31
CA ILE A 103 21.27 28.08 30.13
C ILE A 103 19.87 28.53 30.57
N ALA A 104 19.57 29.82 30.44
CA ALA A 104 18.32 30.42 30.91
C ALA A 104 17.12 30.24 29.98
N ASP A 105 17.37 29.90 28.71
CA ASP A 105 16.39 29.81 27.62
C ASP A 105 17.03 28.98 26.50
N VAL A 106 16.42 27.86 26.10
CA VAL A 106 16.88 27.01 25.01
C VAL A 106 16.13 27.37 23.72
N THR A 107 16.89 27.71 22.68
CA THR A 107 16.43 28.14 21.36
C THR A 107 17.17 27.38 20.28
N GLY A 108 16.73 27.46 19.01
CA GLY A 108 17.46 26.85 17.88
C GLY A 108 18.94 27.26 17.77
N ALA A 109 19.32 28.41 18.32
CA ALA A 109 20.71 28.89 18.34
C ALA A 109 21.61 28.18 19.38
N ASN A 110 21.05 27.56 20.42
CA ASN A 110 21.80 26.91 21.50
C ASN A 110 21.36 25.47 21.83
N ALA A 111 20.29 24.94 21.21
CA ALA A 111 19.74 23.60 21.44
C ALA A 111 20.78 22.46 21.39
N ALA A 112 21.78 22.56 20.51
CA ALA A 112 22.90 21.62 20.45
C ALA A 112 23.67 21.50 21.78
N GLN A 113 23.65 22.52 22.64
CA GLN A 113 24.26 22.46 23.98
C GLN A 113 23.50 21.55 24.92
N ILE A 114 22.23 21.24 24.68
CA ILE A 114 21.47 20.18 25.36
C ILE A 114 21.73 18.85 24.62
N TYR A 115 21.24 18.73 23.39
CA TYR A 115 21.18 17.46 22.62
C TYR A 115 22.52 16.84 22.18
N THR A 116 23.69 17.48 22.37
CA THR A 116 24.99 16.88 21.97
C THR A 116 25.86 16.42 23.14
N LYS A 117 25.30 16.42 24.36
CA LYS A 117 25.97 15.94 25.57
C LYS A 117 24.96 15.31 26.53
N GLN A 118 25.45 14.43 27.40
CA GLN A 118 24.69 14.00 28.58
C GLN A 118 24.58 15.16 29.58
N ASN A 119 23.36 15.56 29.91
CA ASN A 119 23.02 16.66 30.84
C ASN A 119 22.82 16.16 32.27
N GLY A 120 22.34 14.92 32.47
CA GLY A 120 22.17 14.29 33.79
C GLY A 120 20.85 13.54 33.95
N TYR A 121 20.70 12.89 35.11
CA TYR A 121 19.51 12.07 35.40
C TYR A 121 18.23 12.91 35.46
N GLY A 122 17.30 12.67 34.55
CA GLY A 122 15.98 13.32 34.52
C GLY A 122 15.40 13.57 33.12
N PHE A 123 14.20 14.15 33.11
CA PHE A 123 13.55 14.71 31.93
C PHE A 123 14.00 16.15 31.71
N TRP A 124 14.27 16.51 30.46
CA TRP A 124 14.63 17.87 30.04
C TRP A 124 13.54 18.39 29.10
N VAL A 125 12.72 19.33 29.57
CA VAL A 125 11.55 19.85 28.84
C VAL A 125 11.86 21.25 28.32
N LEU A 126 11.91 21.37 26.99
CA LEU A 126 12.28 22.58 26.24
C LEU A 126 11.04 23.24 25.65
N TYR A 127 11.01 24.58 25.64
CA TYR A 127 9.87 25.39 25.21
C TYR A 127 10.21 26.17 23.93
N ASP A 128 9.97 25.57 22.76
CA ASP A 128 10.36 26.12 21.46
C ASP A 128 9.41 27.24 21.00
N THR A 129 9.60 28.42 21.60
CA THR A 129 8.69 29.57 21.56
C THR A 129 8.42 30.09 20.14
N ASP A 130 9.41 30.00 19.25
CA ASP A 130 9.33 30.46 17.85
C ASP A 130 9.44 29.33 16.83
N GLY A 131 9.47 28.07 17.29
CA GLY A 131 9.69 26.87 16.49
C GLY A 131 11.11 26.76 15.90
N SER A 132 12.08 27.51 16.45
CA SER A 132 13.45 27.54 15.96
C SER A 132 14.26 26.30 16.30
N ILE A 133 13.94 25.55 17.36
CA ILE A 133 14.56 24.24 17.64
C ILE A 133 14.12 23.24 16.58
N LEU A 134 12.82 23.16 16.29
CA LEU A 134 12.28 22.30 15.23
C LEU A 134 12.88 22.64 13.85
N GLU A 135 12.84 23.91 13.43
CA GLU A 135 13.31 24.30 12.10
C GLU A 135 14.84 24.27 11.95
N ASN A 136 15.60 24.76 12.93
CA ASN A 136 17.05 24.95 12.78
C ASN A 136 17.90 23.81 13.34
N PHE A 137 17.42 23.06 14.34
CA PHE A 137 18.17 21.94 14.93
C PHE A 137 17.70 20.60 14.38
N PHE A 138 16.39 20.33 14.37
CA PHE A 138 15.83 19.09 13.80
C PHE A 138 15.62 19.16 12.27
N GLY A 139 15.49 20.35 11.69
CA GLY A 139 15.23 20.50 10.25
C GLY A 139 13.82 20.10 9.83
N VAL A 140 12.87 20.07 10.78
CA VAL A 140 11.46 19.73 10.55
C VAL A 140 10.58 20.99 10.57
N PRO A 141 9.49 21.04 9.79
CA PRO A 141 8.64 22.23 9.74
C PRO A 141 7.81 22.40 11.01
N LYS A 142 7.99 23.52 11.72
CA LYS A 142 7.18 23.89 12.90
C LYS A 142 5.68 24.04 12.62
N THR A 143 5.27 24.13 11.36
CA THR A 143 3.86 24.14 10.95
C THR A 143 3.21 22.75 10.94
N ALA A 144 3.99 21.66 11.04
CA ALA A 144 3.48 20.28 10.96
C ALA A 144 3.94 19.36 12.09
N VAL A 145 4.86 19.81 12.96
CA VAL A 145 5.33 19.07 14.13
C VAL A 145 4.93 19.84 15.39
N LEU A 146 4.23 19.20 16.32
CA LEU A 146 3.69 19.84 17.54
C LEU A 146 4.62 19.65 18.76
N GLY A 147 5.35 18.55 18.79
CA GLY A 147 6.43 18.30 19.74
C GLY A 147 7.39 17.26 19.18
N ILE A 148 8.47 17.01 19.92
CA ILE A 148 9.31 15.82 19.76
C ILE A 148 9.82 15.41 21.15
N ALA A 149 9.62 14.15 21.53
CA ALA A 149 10.16 13.60 22.76
C ALA A 149 10.66 12.17 22.61
N PHE A 150 11.73 11.82 23.33
CA PHE A 150 12.29 10.46 23.34
C PHE A 150 13.29 10.24 24.49
N PRO A 151 13.53 8.99 24.92
CA PRO A 151 14.69 8.62 25.72
C PRO A 151 15.97 8.83 24.91
N GLU A 152 16.86 9.69 25.40
CA GLU A 152 18.07 10.09 24.69
C GLU A 152 19.26 9.18 25.04
N ILE A 153 19.35 8.80 26.33
CA ILE A 153 20.46 8.03 26.89
C ILE A 153 19.95 7.00 27.90
N ALA A 154 20.41 5.76 27.74
CA ALA A 154 20.33 4.70 28.75
C ALA A 154 21.73 4.27 29.19
N ASP A 155 21.82 3.66 30.37
CA ASP A 155 23.07 3.11 30.92
C ASP A 155 23.39 1.69 30.39
N GLU A 156 24.50 1.11 30.86
CA GLU A 156 24.93 -0.24 30.48
C GLU A 156 24.01 -1.38 30.95
N ASN A 157 22.98 -1.07 31.76
CA ASN A 157 21.97 -1.99 32.26
C ASN A 157 20.60 -1.77 31.57
N ASN A 158 20.58 -1.00 30.47
CA ASN A 158 19.37 -0.58 29.74
C ASN A 158 18.40 0.28 30.57
N VAL A 159 18.88 0.94 31.62
CA VAL A 159 18.09 1.88 32.41
C VAL A 159 18.15 3.25 31.77
N ILE A 160 17.00 3.84 31.45
CA ILE A 160 16.92 5.23 30.97
C ILE A 160 17.46 6.14 32.06
N ILE A 161 18.38 7.03 31.67
CA ILE A 161 18.92 8.05 32.55
C ILE A 161 18.60 9.46 32.05
N GLU A 162 18.41 9.67 30.75
CA GLU A 162 18.12 10.98 30.19
C GLU A 162 17.08 10.86 29.08
N ALA A 163 16.05 11.71 29.14
CA ALA A 163 15.09 11.89 28.06
C ALA A 163 14.84 13.39 27.87
N THR A 164 14.58 13.77 26.63
CA THR A 164 14.39 15.17 26.25
C THR A 164 13.08 15.29 25.49
N ALA A 165 12.34 16.37 25.77
CA ALA A 165 11.07 16.70 25.13
C ALA A 165 11.08 18.18 24.72
N VAL A 166 10.70 18.50 23.50
CA VAL A 166 10.55 19.88 23.00
C VAL A 166 9.11 20.13 22.58
N MET A 167 8.48 21.13 23.18
CA MET A 167 7.10 21.53 22.90
C MET A 167 7.08 22.74 21.96
N ASN A 168 6.29 22.69 20.89
CA ASN A 168 6.23 23.77 19.90
C ASN A 168 5.32 24.92 20.36
N GLY A 169 5.94 25.93 20.97
CA GLY A 169 5.27 27.15 21.41
C GLY A 169 4.73 28.04 20.29
N TRP A 170 5.22 27.86 19.05
CA TRP A 170 4.77 28.61 17.88
C TRP A 170 3.44 28.08 17.30
N ASN A 171 3.13 26.80 17.49
CA ASN A 171 1.98 26.13 16.88
C ASN A 171 0.86 25.89 17.91
N VAL A 172 0.36 26.97 18.50
CA VAL A 172 -0.78 26.97 19.44
C VAL A 172 -1.92 27.78 18.83
N PHE A 173 -3.16 27.31 18.97
CA PHE A 173 -4.34 28.02 18.45
C PHE A 173 -4.67 29.27 19.27
N ASP A 174 -5.18 30.31 18.60
CA ASP A 174 -5.51 31.61 19.17
C ASP A 174 -6.73 31.59 20.10
N ASP A 175 -7.52 30.52 20.08
CA ASP A 175 -8.59 30.26 21.04
C ASP A 175 -8.13 29.45 22.27
N ASP A 176 -6.93 28.83 22.27
CA ASP A 176 -6.38 28.11 23.42
C ASP A 176 -5.74 29.02 24.47
N THR A 177 -6.50 30.03 24.90
CA THR A 177 -6.12 31.06 25.89
C THR A 177 -5.75 30.51 27.29
N GLN A 178 -5.86 29.20 27.49
CA GLN A 178 -5.46 28.51 28.72
C GLN A 178 -4.42 27.40 28.48
N GLY A 179 -4.05 27.09 27.24
CA GLY A 179 -3.17 25.96 26.91
C GLY A 179 -3.78 24.59 27.27
N ASN A 180 -5.10 24.47 27.28
CA ASN A 180 -5.81 23.23 27.62
C ASN A 180 -5.90 22.27 26.42
N GLN A 181 -5.84 22.79 25.19
CA GLN A 181 -5.90 21.99 23.96
C GLN A 181 -4.50 21.48 23.61
N VAL A 182 -3.47 22.33 23.76
CA VAL A 182 -2.06 21.93 23.62
C VAL A 182 -1.58 21.01 24.75
N ALA A 183 -2.28 20.95 25.89
CA ALA A 183 -1.96 20.00 26.97
C ALA A 183 -2.00 18.52 26.52
N GLY A 184 -2.78 18.18 25.50
CA GLY A 184 -2.75 16.85 24.87
C GLY A 184 -1.39 16.53 24.26
N VAL A 185 -0.78 17.50 23.56
CA VAL A 185 0.57 17.37 22.98
C VAL A 185 1.59 17.10 24.07
N PHE A 186 1.56 17.87 25.17
CA PHE A 186 2.48 17.68 26.31
C PHE A 186 2.34 16.26 26.90
N THR A 187 1.11 15.80 27.10
CA THR A 187 0.83 14.49 27.71
C THR A 187 1.27 13.33 26.81
N HIS A 188 0.99 13.43 25.51
CA HIS A 188 1.42 12.49 24.47
C HIS A 188 2.96 12.38 24.37
N GLU A 189 3.64 13.51 24.20
CA GLU A 189 5.09 13.57 24.04
C GLU A 189 5.82 13.08 25.32
N PHE A 190 5.28 13.37 26.50
CA PHE A 190 5.86 12.80 27.73
C PHE A 190 5.67 11.29 27.80
N GLY A 191 4.62 10.72 27.18
CA GLY A 191 4.51 9.29 26.92
C GLY A 191 5.70 8.74 26.14
N HIS A 192 6.13 9.39 25.06
CA HIS A 192 7.35 9.03 24.33
C HIS A 192 8.61 9.13 25.20
N ALA A 193 8.77 10.18 26.00
CA ALA A 193 9.91 10.30 26.92
C ALA A 193 9.91 9.21 28.03
N ILE A 194 8.74 8.69 28.39
CA ILE A 194 8.54 7.54 29.31
C ILE A 194 8.91 6.19 28.63
N ASN A 195 9.21 6.22 27.33
CA ASN A 195 9.45 5.11 26.41
C ASN A 195 8.17 4.39 25.92
N LEU A 196 7.02 5.08 25.93
CA LEU A 196 5.81 4.58 25.28
C LEU A 196 5.82 4.92 23.81
N SER A 197 5.48 3.93 23.01
CA SER A 197 5.03 4.15 21.65
C SER A 197 3.61 4.76 21.63
N HIS A 198 3.20 5.20 20.45
CA HIS A 198 1.82 5.42 20.04
C HIS A 198 0.89 4.22 20.37
N SER A 199 -0.40 4.31 20.04
CA SER A 199 -1.27 3.15 19.88
C SER A 199 -2.40 3.43 18.88
N GLN A 200 -3.14 2.39 18.51
CA GLN A 200 -4.40 2.51 17.78
C GLN A 200 -5.41 1.58 18.45
N THR A 201 -6.39 2.15 19.13
CA THR A 201 -7.53 1.46 19.75
C THR A 201 -8.83 2.11 19.34
N ASN A 202 -8.94 3.44 19.44
CA ASN A 202 -10.11 4.21 19.01
C ASN A 202 -9.77 5.52 18.26
N GLY A 203 -8.53 6.03 18.31
CA GLY A 203 -8.24 7.37 17.78
C GLY A 203 -8.48 7.52 16.28
N HIS A 204 -8.34 6.44 15.51
CA HIS A 204 -8.72 6.39 14.09
C HIS A 204 -10.25 6.50 13.88
N LEU A 205 -11.07 6.07 14.85
CA LEU A 205 -12.52 6.33 14.90
C LEU A 205 -12.78 7.80 15.22
N GLY A 206 -12.07 8.34 16.22
CA GLY A 206 -12.26 9.70 16.75
C GLY A 206 -11.83 10.85 15.84
N TYR A 207 -10.85 10.61 14.95
CA TYR A 207 -10.32 11.65 14.05
C TYR A 207 -10.47 11.38 12.55
N MET A 208 -10.45 10.12 12.10
CA MET A 208 -10.29 9.79 10.67
C MET A 208 -11.55 9.19 10.03
N SER A 209 -12.52 8.75 10.83
CA SER A 209 -13.74 8.13 10.34
C SER A 209 -14.73 9.17 9.82
N HIS A 210 -15.07 9.10 8.53
CA HIS A 210 -16.00 10.04 7.90
C HIS A 210 -17.22 9.30 7.33
N PRO A 211 -18.40 9.94 7.18
CA PRO A 211 -19.59 9.25 6.69
C PRO A 211 -19.49 8.66 5.26
N LEU A 212 -18.50 9.10 4.48
CA LEU A 212 -18.15 8.56 3.16
C LEU A 212 -17.02 7.52 3.18
N ASN A 213 -16.31 7.38 4.30
CA ASN A 213 -15.26 6.41 4.54
C ASN A 213 -15.23 6.08 6.05
N PRO A 214 -16.20 5.28 6.54
CA PRO A 214 -16.40 5.06 7.96
C PRO A 214 -15.44 3.99 8.50
N HIS A 215 -15.05 4.13 9.77
CA HIS A 215 -14.29 3.13 10.52
C HIS A 215 -15.16 2.49 11.62
N PHE A 216 -14.73 1.31 12.09
CA PHE A 216 -15.55 0.40 12.90
C PHE A 216 -14.79 -0.01 14.19
N PRO A 217 -15.44 -0.04 15.37
CA PRO A 217 -14.86 -0.58 16.60
C PRO A 217 -14.86 -2.12 16.60
N GLY A 218 -14.34 -2.74 15.54
CA GLY A 218 -14.44 -4.17 15.24
C GLY A 218 -14.19 -4.47 13.77
N VAL A 219 -14.41 -5.71 13.36
CA VAL A 219 -14.23 -6.14 11.95
C VAL A 219 -15.38 -5.57 11.09
N GLU A 220 -15.02 -4.91 9.99
CA GLU A 220 -15.99 -4.39 9.03
C GLU A 220 -16.86 -5.51 8.43
N GLY A 221 -18.14 -5.22 8.18
CA GLY A 221 -19.11 -6.19 7.65
C GLY A 221 -19.70 -7.15 8.68
N CYS A 222 -19.07 -7.34 9.85
CA CYS A 222 -19.48 -8.29 10.88
C CYS A 222 -20.56 -7.76 11.85
N GLU A 223 -21.62 -7.15 11.32
CA GLU A 223 -22.73 -6.51 12.07
C GLU A 223 -22.31 -5.39 13.06
N VAL A 224 -21.07 -4.89 12.97
CA VAL A 224 -20.57 -3.75 13.76
C VAL A 224 -21.04 -2.43 13.14
N ALA A 225 -21.61 -1.54 13.96
CA ALA A 225 -21.99 -0.20 13.52
C ALA A 225 -20.78 0.75 13.50
N PRO A 226 -20.63 1.63 12.48
CA PRO A 226 -19.51 2.55 12.42
C PRO A 226 -19.59 3.66 13.48
N ILE A 227 -18.43 4.15 13.87
CA ILE A 227 -18.25 5.34 14.72
C ILE A 227 -17.51 6.37 13.88
N HIS A 228 -18.01 7.61 13.86
CA HIS A 228 -17.50 8.72 13.05
C HIS A 228 -16.65 9.66 13.91
N ALA A 229 -15.81 10.47 13.27
CA ALA A 229 -14.98 11.46 13.95
C ALA A 229 -15.81 12.34 14.90
N HIS A 230 -15.23 12.71 16.04
CA HIS A 230 -15.93 13.46 17.09
C HIS A 230 -16.48 14.82 16.58
N ASP A 231 -15.79 15.41 15.60
CA ASP A 231 -16.08 16.68 14.92
C ASP A 231 -16.73 16.50 13.52
N ALA A 232 -17.24 15.31 13.19
CA ALA A 232 -17.85 15.03 11.89
C ALA A 232 -18.99 16.03 11.56
N PRO A 233 -18.99 16.69 10.38
CA PRO A 233 -19.88 17.81 10.12
C PRO A 233 -21.39 17.48 10.04
N ASP A 234 -22.22 18.32 10.68
CA ASP A 234 -23.70 18.23 10.70
C ASP A 234 -24.38 18.11 9.33
N TRP A 235 -23.73 18.56 8.24
CA TRP A 235 -24.32 18.55 6.90
C TRP A 235 -24.42 17.16 6.26
N TYR A 236 -23.76 16.15 6.84
CA TYR A 236 -24.00 14.73 6.51
C TYR A 236 -25.31 14.19 7.11
N GLY A 237 -25.97 14.92 8.01
CA GLY A 237 -27.14 14.45 8.75
C GLY A 237 -26.77 13.76 10.07
N PRO A 238 -27.72 13.06 10.72
CA PRO A 238 -27.49 12.43 12.02
C PRO A 238 -26.55 11.23 11.88
N VAL A 239 -25.33 11.38 12.40
CA VAL A 239 -24.26 10.38 12.40
C VAL A 239 -23.87 9.98 13.83
N ASN A 240 -23.24 8.82 13.97
CA ASN A 240 -22.78 8.29 15.26
C ASN A 240 -21.37 8.81 15.56
N ASN A 241 -21.24 10.04 16.07
CA ASN A 241 -19.94 10.63 16.40
C ASN A 241 -19.33 9.98 17.65
N ALA A 242 -18.01 9.83 17.63
CA ALA A 242 -17.21 9.47 18.79
C ALA A 242 -17.38 10.52 19.91
N ASP A 243 -17.45 10.05 21.14
CA ASP A 243 -17.11 10.87 22.30
C ASP A 243 -15.58 11.08 22.28
N PRO A 244 -15.05 12.32 22.26
CA PRO A 244 -13.61 12.55 22.18
C PRO A 244 -12.84 11.92 23.34
N ASP A 245 -13.49 11.65 24.49
CA ASP A 245 -12.88 10.96 25.63
C ASP A 245 -12.52 9.49 25.35
N ILE A 246 -12.95 8.88 24.22
CA ILE A 246 -12.50 7.52 23.85
C ILE A 246 -11.13 7.51 23.18
N ILE A 247 -10.60 8.67 22.77
CA ILE A 247 -9.35 8.79 22.00
C ILE A 247 -8.18 8.58 22.95
N GLU A 248 -7.42 7.50 22.74
CA GLU A 248 -6.20 7.23 23.48
C GLU A 248 -5.16 8.35 23.33
N THR A 249 -4.54 8.72 24.45
CA THR A 249 -3.51 9.76 24.53
C THR A 249 -2.38 9.46 23.55
N MET A 250 -1.98 8.19 23.44
CA MET A 250 -0.91 7.77 22.54
C MET A 250 -1.33 7.62 21.05
N PHE A 251 -2.55 7.98 20.62
CA PHE A 251 -2.86 7.96 19.18
C PHE A 251 -1.99 8.98 18.41
N PRO A 252 -1.31 8.62 17.30
CA PRO A 252 -0.27 9.44 16.65
C PRO A 252 -0.75 10.75 16.01
N PHE A 253 -2.06 11.00 16.00
CA PHE A 253 -2.64 12.24 15.50
C PHE A 253 -3.42 12.91 16.61
N ILE A 254 -3.26 14.21 16.70
CA ILE A 254 -3.96 15.07 17.64
C ILE A 254 -4.46 16.29 16.87
N SER A 255 -5.78 16.54 16.94
CA SER A 255 -6.27 17.88 16.66
C SER A 255 -6.12 18.67 17.95
N HIS A 256 -5.04 19.44 18.06
CA HIS A 256 -4.85 20.39 19.16
C HIS A 256 -5.72 21.65 19.02
N ASN A 257 -6.72 21.59 18.14
CA ASN A 257 -7.92 22.42 18.13
C ASN A 257 -9.14 21.56 18.53
N GLY A 258 -9.97 22.08 19.44
CA GLY A 258 -11.23 21.49 19.85
C GLY A 258 -11.11 20.47 20.99
N ALA A 259 -12.08 19.57 21.06
CA ALA A 259 -12.22 18.64 22.17
C ALA A 259 -11.19 17.50 22.14
N GLY A 260 -10.79 17.00 20.96
CA GLY A 260 -9.83 15.90 20.83
C GLY A 260 -8.51 16.16 21.55
N GLY A 261 -7.89 17.33 21.36
CA GLY A 261 -6.65 17.71 22.06
C GLY A 261 -6.81 17.88 23.58
N VAL A 262 -8.02 18.23 24.06
CA VAL A 262 -8.33 18.28 25.49
C VAL A 262 -8.49 16.86 26.05
N SER A 263 -9.19 15.96 25.36
CA SER A 263 -9.40 14.58 25.81
C SER A 263 -8.10 13.76 25.83
N GLN A 264 -7.25 13.90 24.80
CA GLN A 264 -5.88 13.33 24.76
C GLN A 264 -4.90 13.96 25.77
N SER A 265 -5.34 14.92 26.59
CA SER A 265 -4.57 15.39 27.75
C SER A 265 -4.80 14.55 29.01
N THR A 266 -5.58 13.45 28.94
CA THR A 266 -6.00 12.68 30.11
C THR A 266 -5.76 11.17 29.96
N ILE A 267 -5.32 10.52 31.03
CA ILE A 267 -5.06 9.07 31.04
C ILE A 267 -6.32 8.33 31.54
N ASN A 268 -7.38 8.39 30.74
CA ASN A 268 -8.73 7.96 31.09
C ASN A 268 -9.13 6.59 30.51
N VAL A 269 -8.72 6.22 29.28
CA VAL A 269 -8.98 4.92 28.65
C VAL A 269 -8.10 3.81 29.23
N LEU A 270 -8.46 2.53 29.00
CA LEU A 270 -7.68 1.41 29.50
C LEU A 270 -6.32 1.27 28.78
N ASP A 271 -6.27 1.49 27.48
CA ASP A 271 -5.06 1.33 26.65
C ASP A 271 -3.85 2.12 27.16
N ASP A 272 -4.02 3.42 27.43
CA ASP A 272 -2.96 4.28 27.99
C ASP A 272 -2.48 3.80 29.37
N LYS A 273 -3.43 3.42 30.24
CA LYS A 273 -3.13 2.90 31.60
C LYS A 273 -2.35 1.61 31.52
N VAL A 274 -2.71 0.72 30.60
CA VAL A 274 -2.02 -0.55 30.35
C VAL A 274 -0.63 -0.32 29.78
N SER A 275 -0.49 0.60 28.81
CA SER A 275 0.78 0.93 28.17
C SER A 275 1.84 1.36 29.19
N ILE A 276 1.55 2.33 30.07
CA ILE A 276 2.49 2.70 31.14
C ILE A 276 2.68 1.61 32.20
N SER A 277 1.63 0.85 32.52
CA SER A 277 1.72 -0.25 33.49
C SER A 277 2.51 -1.45 32.99
N ASN A 278 2.65 -1.64 31.67
CA ASN A 278 3.48 -2.69 31.08
C ASN A 278 4.98 -2.43 31.28
N LEU A 279 5.41 -1.17 31.16
CA LEU A 279 6.81 -0.77 31.41
C LEU A 279 7.12 -0.66 32.91
N TYR A 280 6.19 -0.10 33.70
CA TYR A 280 6.40 0.21 35.12
C TYR A 280 5.40 -0.52 36.04
N PRO A 281 5.30 -1.86 36.00
CA PRO A 281 4.23 -2.60 36.65
C PRO A 281 4.34 -2.63 38.17
N THR A 282 3.27 -2.24 38.87
CA THR A 282 3.10 -2.58 40.29
C THR A 282 2.95 -4.09 40.50
N ALA A 283 3.23 -4.56 41.73
CA ALA A 283 2.93 -5.93 42.12
C ALA A 283 1.44 -6.27 42.04
N GLY A 284 0.56 -5.28 42.25
CA GLY A 284 -0.89 -5.41 42.10
C GLY A 284 -1.29 -5.65 40.65
N TYR A 285 -0.75 -4.87 39.70
CA TYR A 285 -1.01 -5.04 38.27
C TYR A 285 -0.71 -6.47 37.79
N LYS A 286 0.47 -7.00 38.13
CA LYS A 286 0.88 -8.37 37.75
C LYS A 286 0.02 -9.50 38.34
N ALA A 287 -0.64 -9.25 39.47
CA ALA A 287 -1.39 -10.28 40.20
C ALA A 287 -2.91 -10.19 39.97
N ASN A 288 -3.43 -9.00 39.69
CA ASN A 288 -4.86 -8.70 39.73
C ASN A 288 -5.51 -8.55 38.36
N TYR A 289 -4.76 -8.55 37.25
CA TYR A 289 -5.31 -8.37 35.90
C TYR A 289 -5.08 -9.61 35.03
N GLY A 290 -5.92 -9.77 34.00
CA GLY A 290 -5.76 -10.82 32.99
C GLY A 290 -4.87 -10.38 31.84
N SER A 291 -4.50 -11.35 31.00
CA SER A 291 -3.81 -11.12 29.73
C SER A 291 -4.25 -12.13 28.67
N ILE A 292 -4.07 -11.75 27.41
CA ILE A 292 -4.23 -12.60 26.22
C ILE A 292 -2.89 -12.54 25.46
N GLU A 293 -2.39 -13.68 25.00
CA GLU A 293 -1.22 -13.73 24.11
C GLU A 293 -1.42 -14.79 23.02
N GLY A 294 -0.68 -14.65 21.93
CA GLY A 294 -0.68 -15.58 20.83
C GLY A 294 0.26 -15.12 19.73
N THR A 295 0.20 -15.79 18.58
CA THR A 295 0.96 -15.42 17.39
C THR A 295 0.02 -15.33 16.20
N LEU A 296 0.09 -14.20 15.47
CA LEU A 296 -0.55 -14.03 14.18
C LEU A 296 0.25 -14.76 13.09
N ARG A 297 -0.43 -15.59 12.28
CA ARG A 297 0.16 -16.37 11.19
C ARG A 297 -0.57 -16.16 9.87
N LEU A 298 0.15 -16.37 8.77
CA LEU A 298 -0.43 -16.51 7.44
C LEU A 298 -1.28 -17.78 7.34
N LYS A 299 -2.13 -17.87 6.30
CA LYS A 299 -3.01 -19.02 6.03
C LYS A 299 -2.35 -20.39 5.94
N ASP A 300 -1.03 -20.47 5.84
CA ASP A 300 -0.28 -21.74 5.91
C ASP A 300 -0.19 -22.31 7.34
N GLY A 301 -0.62 -21.55 8.36
CA GLY A 301 -0.65 -21.95 9.78
C GLY A 301 0.73 -21.98 10.46
N SER A 302 1.77 -21.44 9.82
CA SER A 302 3.17 -21.61 10.25
C SER A 302 4.06 -20.37 10.08
N THR A 303 3.87 -19.60 9.02
CA THR A 303 4.62 -18.36 8.76
C THR A 303 4.01 -17.23 9.59
N GLU A 304 4.80 -16.69 10.52
CA GLU A 304 4.36 -15.59 11.38
C GLU A 304 4.27 -14.26 10.62
N TYR A 305 3.34 -13.39 11.02
CA TYR A 305 3.08 -12.11 10.36
C TYR A 305 3.09 -10.94 11.34
N SER A 306 4.03 -10.02 11.12
CA SER A 306 4.30 -8.86 11.97
C SER A 306 3.72 -7.59 11.36
N GLY A 307 3.42 -6.59 12.18
CA GLY A 307 3.04 -5.26 11.72
C GLY A 307 1.53 -4.97 11.71
N VAL A 308 0.69 -5.92 12.09
CA VAL A 308 -0.79 -5.79 12.14
C VAL A 308 -1.23 -5.43 13.57
N ASN A 309 -2.29 -4.64 13.72
CA ASN A 309 -2.84 -4.29 15.03
C ASN A 309 -3.74 -5.43 15.53
N ILE A 310 -3.62 -5.79 16.81
CA ILE A 310 -4.46 -6.78 17.48
C ILE A 310 -5.16 -6.09 18.64
N ILE A 311 -6.50 -6.06 18.64
CA ILE A 311 -7.28 -5.39 19.67
C ILE A 311 -8.08 -6.41 20.49
N ALA A 312 -7.97 -6.31 21.81
CA ALA A 312 -8.91 -6.93 22.74
C ALA A 312 -9.94 -5.88 23.19
N ARG A 313 -11.20 -6.05 22.81
CA ARG A 313 -12.28 -5.09 23.07
C ARG A 313 -13.35 -5.71 23.96
N ASN A 314 -13.68 -5.09 25.09
CA ASN A 314 -14.70 -5.60 26.02
C ASN A 314 -16.09 -5.55 25.35
N VAL A 315 -16.84 -6.65 25.42
CA VAL A 315 -18.20 -6.74 24.85
C VAL A 315 -19.20 -5.83 25.58
N ASP A 316 -18.97 -5.56 26.87
CA ASP A 316 -19.88 -4.82 27.74
C ASP A 316 -19.49 -3.33 27.92
N ASP A 317 -18.25 -2.94 27.57
CA ASP A 317 -17.76 -1.55 27.51
C ASP A 317 -16.71 -1.40 26.37
N PRO A 318 -17.16 -1.39 25.10
CA PRO A 318 -16.27 -1.57 23.96
C PRO A 318 -15.37 -0.37 23.64
N LEU A 319 -15.58 0.81 24.24
CA LEU A 319 -14.81 2.01 23.89
C LEU A 319 -13.84 2.44 24.99
N PHE A 320 -14.17 2.26 26.27
CA PHE A 320 -13.26 2.61 27.37
C PHE A 320 -12.47 1.41 27.92
N ASP A 321 -12.99 0.19 27.80
CA ASP A 321 -12.33 -1.07 28.19
C ASP A 321 -11.86 -1.84 26.93
N ALA A 322 -10.91 -1.24 26.22
CA ALA A 322 -10.24 -1.82 25.07
C ALA A 322 -8.73 -1.56 25.15
N VAL A 323 -7.93 -2.47 24.61
CA VAL A 323 -6.46 -2.40 24.59
C VAL A 323 -5.94 -2.99 23.28
N SER A 324 -4.92 -2.37 22.68
CA SER A 324 -4.27 -2.90 21.49
C SER A 324 -2.82 -3.34 21.73
N ALA A 325 -2.33 -4.20 20.83
CA ALA A 325 -0.93 -4.60 20.74
C ALA A 325 -0.61 -4.91 19.28
N GLN A 326 0.53 -4.46 18.77
CA GLN A 326 0.95 -4.83 17.42
C GLN A 326 1.61 -6.21 17.40
N SER A 327 1.41 -7.00 16.34
CA SER A 327 2.20 -8.20 16.11
C SER A 327 3.69 -7.85 15.90
N GLY A 328 4.57 -8.49 16.66
CA GLY A 328 6.01 -8.25 16.68
C GLY A 328 6.48 -7.03 17.49
N TYR A 329 5.62 -6.44 18.33
CA TYR A 329 5.88 -5.16 19.01
C TYR A 329 7.19 -5.09 19.84
N LEU A 330 7.69 -6.23 20.33
CA LEU A 330 8.97 -6.30 21.05
C LEU A 330 10.18 -6.36 20.11
N THR A 331 10.11 -7.17 19.05
CA THR A 331 11.21 -7.28 18.09
C THR A 331 11.33 -6.06 17.18
N GLN A 332 10.25 -5.28 17.01
CA GLN A 332 10.25 -4.05 16.20
C GLN A 332 10.75 -4.28 14.75
N GLY A 333 10.52 -5.49 14.21
CA GLY A 333 11.08 -5.92 12.92
C GLY A 333 12.61 -6.13 12.89
N LYS A 334 13.33 -5.96 14.02
CA LYS A 334 14.78 -6.16 14.13
C LYS A 334 15.19 -7.64 14.01
N VAL A 335 14.27 -8.58 14.25
CA VAL A 335 14.54 -10.04 14.32
C VAL A 335 13.51 -10.85 13.53
N GLY A 336 13.64 -10.86 12.20
CA GLY A 336 12.82 -11.69 11.30
C GLY A 336 11.32 -11.36 11.32
N PRO A 337 10.48 -12.23 10.72
CA PRO A 337 9.04 -12.22 10.97
C PRO A 337 8.77 -12.76 12.37
N ASP A 338 8.08 -11.95 13.17
CA ASP A 338 7.62 -12.21 14.53
C ASP A 338 6.14 -11.84 14.62
N GLY A 339 5.26 -12.83 14.77
CA GLY A 339 3.81 -12.64 14.83
C GLY A 339 3.31 -12.53 16.27
N TYR A 340 4.19 -12.63 17.26
CA TYR A 340 3.79 -12.65 18.66
C TYR A 340 3.18 -11.32 19.09
N PHE A 341 2.10 -11.41 19.87
CA PHE A 341 1.48 -10.29 20.55
C PHE A 341 1.10 -10.68 21.98
N LYS A 342 1.05 -9.69 22.87
CA LYS A 342 0.57 -9.86 24.24
C LYS A 342 -0.17 -8.63 24.73
N ILE A 343 -1.46 -8.81 24.98
CA ILE A 343 -2.33 -7.80 25.57
C ILE A 343 -2.43 -8.09 27.07
N ASN A 344 -2.01 -7.15 27.90
CA ASN A 344 -2.02 -7.26 29.36
C ASN A 344 -3.10 -6.35 29.96
N GLY A 345 -3.27 -6.41 31.28
CA GLY A 345 -4.07 -5.42 32.01
C GLY A 345 -5.58 -5.52 31.80
N LEU A 346 -6.07 -6.65 31.30
CA LEU A 346 -7.49 -6.88 31.05
C LEU A 346 -8.27 -7.05 32.36
N THR A 347 -9.45 -6.41 32.44
CA THR A 347 -10.31 -6.38 33.63
C THR A 347 -10.85 -7.77 33.96
N PRO A 348 -10.52 -8.37 35.13
CA PRO A 348 -10.97 -9.73 35.45
C PRO A 348 -12.50 -9.86 35.50
N GLY A 349 -13.00 -10.95 34.92
CA GLY A 349 -14.43 -11.24 34.84
C GLY A 349 -15.15 -10.57 33.65
N GLN A 350 -14.51 -9.62 32.97
CA GLN A 350 -14.99 -9.07 31.70
C GLN A 350 -14.72 -10.03 30.54
N ARG A 351 -15.42 -9.80 29.43
CA ARG A 351 -15.39 -10.63 28.22
C ARG A 351 -14.85 -9.82 27.06
N TYR A 352 -13.76 -10.25 26.46
CA TYR A 352 -13.12 -9.55 25.35
C TYR A 352 -13.29 -10.33 24.05
N VAL A 353 -13.70 -9.66 22.98
CA VAL A 353 -13.44 -10.16 21.63
C VAL A 353 -12.04 -9.70 21.21
N LEU A 354 -11.32 -10.56 20.50
CA LEU A 354 -9.99 -10.30 19.97
C LEU A 354 -10.09 -10.26 18.44
N TYR A 355 -9.50 -9.26 17.78
CA TYR A 355 -9.56 -9.15 16.32
C TYR A 355 -8.32 -8.49 15.71
N THR A 356 -8.11 -8.73 14.41
CA THR A 356 -7.09 -8.07 13.59
C THR A 356 -7.62 -6.78 12.97
N GLU A 357 -6.80 -5.73 12.95
CA GLU A 357 -7.14 -4.43 12.38
C GLU A 357 -5.96 -3.87 11.59
N GLU A 358 -6.23 -3.22 10.44
CA GLU A 358 -5.20 -2.46 9.74
C GLU A 358 -4.91 -1.15 10.48
N ILE A 359 -3.63 -0.78 10.49
CA ILE A 359 -3.21 0.48 11.04
C ILE A 359 -3.41 1.57 9.99
N THR A 360 -4.29 2.53 10.27
CA THR A 360 -4.72 3.52 9.28
C THR A 360 -3.58 4.44 8.85
N GLN A 361 -2.86 5.02 9.82
CA GLN A 361 -1.75 5.94 9.56
C GLN A 361 -0.89 6.16 10.82
N GLY A 362 0.25 6.84 10.68
CA GLY A 362 1.24 7.08 11.75
C GLY A 362 2.46 6.17 11.58
N GLY A 363 3.25 5.96 12.65
CA GLY A 363 4.31 4.95 12.68
C GLY A 363 4.19 4.00 13.89
N TYR A 364 4.59 2.74 13.70
CA TYR A 364 4.28 1.59 14.59
C TYR A 364 5.61 0.79 14.89
N PRO A 365 5.82 0.05 16.02
CA PRO A 365 7.16 -0.43 16.40
C PRO A 365 7.69 -1.43 15.40
N THR A 366 6.79 -2.32 15.01
CA THR A 366 6.93 -3.05 13.79
C THR A 366 6.43 -2.15 12.67
N GLN A 367 7.20 -2.10 11.58
CA GLN A 367 6.74 -1.51 10.34
C GLN A 367 5.32 -2.02 10.01
N GLN A 368 4.39 -1.11 9.74
CA GLN A 368 3.03 -1.50 9.39
C GLN A 368 3.03 -2.42 8.17
N THR A 369 2.17 -3.43 8.24
CA THR A 369 1.86 -4.31 7.13
C THR A 369 0.36 -4.26 6.87
N PRO A 370 -0.08 -4.25 5.59
CA PRO A 370 -1.49 -4.42 5.28
C PRO A 370 -1.92 -5.84 5.66
N ILE A 371 -3.20 -6.02 5.92
CA ILE A 371 -3.79 -7.34 6.06
C ILE A 371 -3.78 -8.02 4.68
N ILE A 372 -2.98 -9.07 4.58
CA ILE A 372 -2.77 -9.87 3.36
C ILE A 372 -4.01 -10.71 2.96
N SER A 373 -4.96 -10.90 3.87
CA SER A 373 -6.25 -11.54 3.59
C SER A 373 -7.41 -10.62 3.99
N VAL A 374 -8.30 -11.07 4.88
CA VAL A 374 -9.36 -10.27 5.50
C VAL A 374 -9.05 -10.01 6.97
N ALA A 375 -9.60 -8.93 7.52
CA ALA A 375 -9.66 -8.73 8.96
C ALA A 375 -10.64 -9.73 9.58
N GLU A 376 -10.36 -10.20 10.79
CA GLU A 376 -11.16 -11.24 11.44
C GLU A 376 -11.10 -11.25 12.97
N TYR A 377 -12.15 -11.80 13.56
CA TYR A 377 -12.24 -12.12 14.98
C TYR A 377 -11.63 -13.49 15.29
N TRP A 378 -10.96 -13.57 16.43
CA TRP A 378 -10.56 -14.84 17.02
C TRP A 378 -11.75 -15.65 17.54
N ASN A 379 -11.72 -16.97 17.35
CA ASN A 379 -12.69 -17.89 17.97
C ASN A 379 -12.10 -19.26 18.35
N GLU A 380 -12.86 -20.07 19.09
CA GLU A 380 -12.45 -21.42 19.52
C GLU A 380 -12.22 -22.42 18.35
N GLY A 381 -12.67 -22.09 17.14
CA GLY A 381 -12.53 -22.88 15.91
C GLY A 381 -11.36 -22.48 15.01
N GLU A 382 -10.53 -21.53 15.44
CA GLU A 382 -9.46 -20.86 14.68
C GLU A 382 -8.71 -21.76 13.67
N GLY A 383 -8.65 -21.31 12.42
CA GLY A 383 -7.80 -21.86 11.37
C GLY A 383 -8.21 -21.40 9.97
N SER A 384 -7.27 -21.39 9.03
CA SER A 384 -7.38 -20.69 7.74
C SER A 384 -8.47 -21.12 6.73
N ASN A 385 -9.48 -21.91 7.09
CA ASN A 385 -10.51 -22.37 6.16
C ASN A 385 -11.84 -21.59 6.36
N PRO A 386 -12.22 -20.71 5.41
CA PRO A 386 -13.37 -19.79 5.56
C PRO A 386 -14.75 -20.45 5.71
N VAL A 387 -14.84 -21.77 5.55
CA VAL A 387 -16.08 -22.56 5.72
C VAL A 387 -16.25 -23.06 7.16
N SER A 388 -15.14 -23.29 7.85
CA SER A 388 -15.11 -23.80 9.23
C SER A 388 -14.76 -22.74 10.26
N ASP A 389 -14.15 -21.64 9.81
CA ASP A 389 -13.78 -20.48 10.57
C ASP A 389 -14.26 -19.25 9.78
N ASN A 390 -15.25 -18.53 10.29
CA ASN A 390 -15.81 -17.36 9.62
C ASN A 390 -15.16 -16.10 10.20
N PRO A 391 -14.67 -15.14 9.38
CA PRO A 391 -14.07 -13.89 9.89
C PRO A 391 -14.93 -13.12 10.91
N CYS A 392 -16.25 -13.30 10.89
CA CYS A 392 -17.20 -12.69 11.82
C CYS A 392 -17.56 -13.55 13.04
N ASP A 393 -17.16 -14.82 13.11
CA ASP A 393 -17.38 -15.65 14.28
C ASP A 393 -16.38 -15.27 15.39
N ALA A 394 -16.89 -14.80 16.52
CA ALA A 394 -16.09 -14.38 17.67
C ALA A 394 -16.40 -15.22 18.92
N THR A 395 -15.37 -15.74 19.60
CA THR A 395 -15.54 -16.34 20.93
C THR A 395 -15.01 -15.42 22.02
N PRO A 396 -15.88 -14.81 22.86
CA PRO A 396 -15.42 -13.88 23.89
C PRO A 396 -14.56 -14.56 24.98
N ILE A 397 -13.33 -14.09 25.14
CA ILE A 397 -12.37 -14.56 26.14
C ILE A 397 -12.68 -13.90 27.49
N VAL A 398 -12.91 -14.70 28.53
CA VAL A 398 -13.08 -14.19 29.90
C VAL A 398 -11.70 -13.93 30.52
N ALA A 399 -11.38 -12.66 30.79
CA ALA A 399 -10.15 -12.28 31.46
C ALA A 399 -10.15 -12.75 32.93
N GLN A 400 -9.01 -13.24 33.43
CA GLN A 400 -8.88 -13.80 34.77
C GLN A 400 -7.59 -13.31 35.43
N ALA A 401 -7.69 -12.86 36.69
CA ALA A 401 -6.60 -12.23 37.42
C ALA A 401 -5.36 -13.14 37.55
N GLY A 402 -4.20 -12.66 37.10
CA GLY A 402 -2.93 -13.39 37.15
C GLY A 402 -2.82 -14.53 36.12
N GLU A 403 -3.75 -14.65 35.18
CA GLU A 403 -3.72 -15.66 34.12
C GLU A 403 -3.50 -15.02 32.73
N THR A 404 -2.76 -15.75 31.89
CA THR A 404 -2.65 -15.48 30.45
C THR A 404 -3.48 -16.51 29.69
N LYS A 405 -4.45 -16.04 28.88
CA LYS A 405 -5.18 -16.88 27.93
C LYS A 405 -4.40 -16.93 26.61
N GLN A 406 -4.44 -18.07 25.94
CA GLN A 406 -3.82 -18.25 24.62
C GLN A 406 -4.88 -18.04 23.54
N ALA A 407 -4.55 -17.24 22.53
CA ALA A 407 -5.38 -16.98 21.36
C ALA A 407 -4.45 -16.77 20.15
N ASP A 408 -3.98 -17.86 19.55
CA ASP A 408 -3.30 -17.80 18.25
C ASP A 408 -4.28 -17.32 17.17
N LEU A 409 -3.81 -16.54 16.20
CA LEU A 409 -4.59 -16.06 15.05
C LEU A 409 -3.97 -16.57 13.74
N THR A 410 -4.78 -17.01 12.77
CA THR A 410 -4.31 -17.56 11.49
C THR A 410 -5.15 -17.05 10.34
N PHE A 411 -4.58 -16.14 9.53
CA PHE A 411 -5.32 -15.46 8.45
C PHE A 411 -6.17 -16.40 7.60
N ASN A 412 -7.47 -16.11 7.55
CA ASN A 412 -8.43 -16.87 6.79
C ASN A 412 -8.08 -16.92 5.30
N GLY A 413 -8.29 -18.05 4.63
CA GLY A 413 -8.08 -18.19 3.19
C GLY A 413 -7.67 -19.58 2.76
N TYR A 414 -8.32 -20.14 1.73
CA TYR A 414 -8.05 -21.52 1.31
C TYR A 414 -6.58 -21.74 0.97
N THR A 415 -6.00 -22.79 1.56
CA THR A 415 -4.64 -23.26 1.24
C THR A 415 -4.53 -23.90 -0.16
N ASP A 416 -5.63 -23.95 -0.92
CA ASP A 416 -5.71 -24.62 -2.21
C ASP A 416 -6.61 -23.91 -3.24
N GLY A 417 -6.50 -24.33 -4.51
CA GLY A 417 -7.12 -23.63 -5.63
C GLY A 417 -6.19 -22.54 -6.15
N ILE A 418 -6.66 -21.30 -6.19
CA ILE A 418 -5.88 -20.15 -6.65
C ILE A 418 -4.90 -19.70 -5.56
N HIS A 419 -3.67 -19.38 -5.95
CA HIS A 419 -2.70 -18.72 -5.08
C HIS A 419 -2.48 -17.28 -5.53
N PHE A 420 -3.16 -16.34 -4.87
CA PHE A 420 -2.94 -14.91 -4.99
C PHE A 420 -1.80 -14.48 -4.06
N ARG A 421 -0.83 -13.70 -4.55
CA ARG A 421 0.35 -13.28 -3.76
C ARG A 421 0.81 -11.88 -4.15
N PRO A 422 1.00 -10.93 -3.21
CA PRO A 422 1.78 -9.72 -3.48
C PRO A 422 3.22 -10.12 -3.79
N ILE A 423 3.85 -9.42 -4.73
CA ILE A 423 5.24 -9.69 -5.11
C ILE A 423 6.18 -8.58 -4.59
N VAL A 424 5.86 -7.31 -4.85
CA VAL A 424 6.57 -6.09 -4.40
C VAL A 424 5.67 -4.87 -4.51
N ASN A 425 6.06 -3.81 -3.78
CA ASN A 425 5.65 -2.44 -4.08
C ASN A 425 6.41 -1.89 -5.31
N ALA A 426 6.07 -2.41 -6.50
CA ALA A 426 6.60 -1.94 -7.79
C ALA A 426 5.61 -2.18 -8.93
N HIS A 427 5.92 -1.67 -10.13
CA HIS A 427 5.08 -1.85 -11.31
C HIS A 427 5.68 -2.90 -12.26
N LEU A 428 5.03 -4.06 -12.38
CA LEU A 428 5.36 -5.02 -13.44
C LEU A 428 4.87 -4.54 -14.82
N THR A 429 5.58 -4.94 -15.87
CA THR A 429 5.23 -4.66 -17.28
C THR A 429 4.97 -5.92 -18.11
N ASP A 430 5.52 -7.08 -17.70
CA ASP A 430 5.31 -8.36 -18.38
C ASP A 430 5.55 -9.59 -17.48
N LEU A 431 4.92 -10.72 -17.84
CA LEU A 431 5.11 -12.08 -17.33
C LEU A 431 5.51 -12.98 -18.51
N ALA A 432 6.71 -13.54 -18.47
CA ALA A 432 7.18 -14.45 -19.49
C ALA A 432 6.22 -15.64 -19.64
N LYS A 433 5.96 -16.09 -20.87
CA LYS A 433 4.95 -17.12 -21.16
C LYS A 433 5.19 -18.48 -20.46
N ASN A 434 6.35 -18.70 -19.82
CA ASN A 434 6.62 -19.80 -18.89
C ASN A 434 5.89 -19.70 -17.52
N GLY A 435 5.40 -18.52 -17.14
CA GLY A 435 4.73 -18.24 -15.87
C GLY A 435 5.65 -18.27 -14.65
N LYS A 436 6.94 -17.91 -14.79
CA LYS A 436 7.94 -18.00 -13.72
C LYS A 436 8.89 -16.81 -13.61
N SER A 437 8.95 -15.98 -14.64
CA SER A 437 9.78 -14.77 -14.68
C SER A 437 8.90 -13.59 -15.04
N SER A 438 9.03 -12.48 -14.34
CA SER A 438 8.37 -11.20 -14.63
C SER A 438 9.42 -10.08 -14.72
N MET A 439 9.10 -8.97 -15.37
CA MET A 439 9.94 -7.77 -15.33
C MET A 439 9.09 -6.51 -15.14
N GLY A 440 9.74 -5.43 -14.69
CA GLY A 440 9.05 -4.19 -14.38
C GLY A 440 10.00 -3.03 -14.07
N THR A 441 9.43 -1.99 -13.45
CA THR A 441 10.13 -0.79 -13.02
C THR A 441 9.75 -0.41 -11.59
N ILE A 442 10.74 0.05 -10.81
CA ILE A 442 10.58 0.58 -9.46
C ILE A 442 11.27 1.96 -9.41
N MET A 443 10.49 3.03 -9.23
CA MET A 443 10.98 4.42 -9.25
C MET A 443 11.87 4.74 -10.48
N GLY A 444 11.57 4.15 -11.65
CA GLY A 444 12.32 4.30 -12.90
C GLY A 444 13.48 3.32 -13.09
N VAL A 445 13.86 2.55 -12.07
CA VAL A 445 14.89 1.49 -12.15
C VAL A 445 14.25 0.20 -12.64
N GLY A 446 14.79 -0.38 -13.72
CA GLY A 446 14.33 -1.68 -14.22
C GLY A 446 14.65 -2.83 -13.25
N PHE A 447 13.79 -3.84 -13.18
CA PHE A 447 14.05 -5.07 -12.41
C PHE A 447 13.49 -6.31 -13.11
N THR A 448 13.98 -7.47 -12.68
CA THR A 448 13.36 -8.78 -12.95
C THR A 448 12.95 -9.45 -11.65
N TRP A 449 11.92 -10.28 -11.72
CA TRP A 449 11.49 -11.18 -10.67
C TRP A 449 11.45 -12.61 -11.21
N VAL A 450 11.93 -13.57 -10.42
CA VAL A 450 11.81 -14.99 -10.74
C VAL A 450 11.26 -15.74 -9.53
N GLU A 451 10.22 -16.54 -9.75
CA GLU A 451 9.42 -17.25 -8.73
C GLU A 451 10.24 -17.98 -7.65
N ASN A 452 11.43 -18.49 -8.00
CA ASN A 452 12.30 -19.25 -7.11
C ASN A 452 13.64 -18.55 -6.79
N LYS A 453 13.81 -17.28 -7.17
CA LYS A 453 15.01 -16.47 -6.85
C LYS A 453 14.71 -15.13 -6.15
N GLY A 454 13.49 -14.59 -6.29
CA GLY A 454 13.17 -13.23 -5.88
C GLY A 454 13.52 -12.20 -6.94
N PHE A 455 13.96 -11.02 -6.50
CA PHE A 455 14.18 -9.84 -7.36
C PHE A 455 15.65 -9.57 -7.64
N GLU A 456 15.95 -9.16 -8.86
CA GLU A 456 17.26 -8.68 -9.29
C GLU A 456 17.07 -7.36 -10.06
N LEU A 457 17.71 -6.27 -9.59
CA LEU A 457 17.71 -4.98 -10.26
C LEU A 457 18.56 -5.04 -11.55
N LEU A 458 18.08 -4.38 -12.61
CA LEU A 458 18.85 -4.21 -13.84
C LEU A 458 19.92 -3.14 -13.67
N PRO A 459 21.00 -3.17 -14.47
CA PRO A 459 22.05 -2.14 -14.42
C PRO A 459 21.51 -0.73 -14.74
N ASP A 460 22.14 0.29 -14.17
CA ASP A 460 21.77 1.71 -14.28
C ASP A 460 21.72 2.27 -15.72
N TYR A 461 22.52 1.71 -16.64
CA TYR A 461 22.52 2.05 -18.07
C TYR A 461 21.41 1.34 -18.89
N ILE A 462 20.54 0.58 -18.22
CA ILE A 462 19.36 -0.07 -18.81
C ILE A 462 18.10 0.65 -18.33
N SER A 463 17.33 1.14 -19.30
CA SER A 463 16.03 1.77 -19.08
C SER A 463 14.90 0.83 -19.51
N VAL A 464 13.85 0.75 -18.69
CA VAL A 464 12.66 -0.07 -18.93
C VAL A 464 11.49 0.88 -19.21
N ASN A 465 11.14 1.03 -20.49
CA ASN A 465 10.01 1.85 -20.92
C ASN A 465 8.73 0.98 -20.94
N SER A 466 8.59 0.07 -21.91
CA SER A 466 7.47 -0.88 -22.01
C SER A 466 7.83 -2.33 -21.64
N GLY A 467 9.04 -2.56 -21.12
CA GLY A 467 9.64 -3.83 -20.68
C GLY A 467 8.91 -5.14 -21.02
N GLN A 468 9.35 -5.86 -22.04
CA GLN A 468 8.77 -7.15 -22.46
C GLN A 468 9.82 -8.26 -22.42
N MET A 469 9.40 -9.53 -22.35
CA MET A 469 10.30 -10.68 -22.35
C MET A 469 9.95 -11.70 -23.42
N ASN A 470 10.96 -12.45 -23.86
CA ASN A 470 10.69 -13.68 -24.60
C ASN A 470 10.03 -14.75 -23.69
N ARG A 471 9.49 -15.81 -24.31
CA ARG A 471 8.74 -16.91 -23.66
C ARG A 471 9.33 -17.46 -22.36
N ASN A 472 10.66 -17.47 -22.24
CA ASN A 472 11.36 -18.06 -21.11
C ASN A 472 11.92 -17.04 -20.10
N GLY A 473 11.73 -15.73 -20.31
CA GLY A 473 12.30 -14.69 -19.45
C GLY A 473 13.83 -14.62 -19.53
N THR A 474 14.42 -15.05 -20.65
CA THR A 474 15.89 -15.13 -20.86
C THR A 474 16.44 -14.03 -21.76
N LYS A 475 15.55 -13.30 -22.44
CA LYS A 475 15.83 -12.14 -23.29
C LYS A 475 14.85 -11.06 -22.87
N LEU A 476 15.35 -9.93 -22.40
CA LEU A 476 14.55 -8.78 -21.98
C LEU A 476 14.62 -7.72 -23.10
N LEU A 477 13.47 -7.15 -23.46
CA LEU A 477 13.38 -6.02 -24.37
C LEU A 477 13.43 -4.73 -23.56
N VAL A 478 14.48 -3.94 -23.77
CA VAL A 478 14.80 -2.75 -22.99
C VAL A 478 15.34 -1.63 -23.90
N ASN A 479 15.56 -0.44 -23.36
CA ASN A 479 16.30 0.64 -24.03
C ASN A 479 17.63 0.87 -23.31
N SER A 480 18.71 1.18 -24.05
CA SER A 480 20.04 1.42 -23.48
C SER A 480 20.84 2.49 -24.24
N ASP A 481 21.35 3.48 -23.50
CA ASP A 481 22.41 4.39 -23.96
C ASP A 481 23.78 3.70 -23.77
N HIS A 482 24.07 2.76 -24.67
CA HIS A 482 25.19 1.84 -24.56
C HIS A 482 26.51 2.44 -25.06
N ASP A 483 26.45 3.46 -25.94
CA ASP A 483 27.61 4.21 -26.42
C ASP A 483 27.85 5.52 -25.63
N ARG A 484 26.91 5.90 -24.74
CA ARG A 484 26.95 7.05 -23.82
C ARG A 484 26.90 8.39 -24.54
N ASN A 485 26.13 8.46 -25.62
CA ASN A 485 25.93 9.69 -26.38
C ASN A 485 24.74 10.53 -25.89
N GLY A 486 23.93 10.02 -24.95
CA GLY A 486 22.74 10.67 -24.40
C GLY A 486 21.43 10.32 -25.12
N ILE A 487 21.47 9.44 -26.13
CA ILE A 487 20.32 8.95 -26.89
C ILE A 487 20.25 7.43 -26.73
N SER A 488 19.18 6.95 -26.09
CA SER A 488 18.96 5.53 -25.87
C SER A 488 18.39 4.82 -27.10
N GLU A 489 18.85 3.59 -27.33
CA GLU A 489 18.37 2.73 -28.43
C GLU A 489 17.67 1.48 -27.88
N PRO A 490 16.72 0.88 -28.60
CA PRO A 490 16.15 -0.40 -28.20
C PRO A 490 17.20 -1.51 -28.29
N ALA A 491 17.20 -2.41 -27.31
CA ALA A 491 18.15 -3.51 -27.17
C ALA A 491 17.47 -4.78 -26.62
N ILE A 492 17.99 -5.95 -27.02
CA ILE A 492 17.73 -7.22 -26.32
C ILE A 492 18.83 -7.44 -25.30
N TRP A 493 18.48 -7.46 -24.01
CA TRP A 493 19.40 -7.70 -22.91
C TRP A 493 19.37 -9.16 -22.44
N THR A 494 20.52 -9.69 -22.05
CA THR A 494 20.67 -11.02 -21.42
C THR A 494 21.78 -10.99 -20.36
N ASP A 495 21.64 -11.74 -19.26
CA ASP A 495 22.65 -11.86 -18.18
C ASP A 495 24.07 -12.12 -18.71
N ALA A 496 24.17 -12.97 -19.75
CA ALA A 496 25.44 -13.47 -20.27
C ALA A 496 26.16 -12.52 -21.23
N HIS A 497 25.46 -11.55 -21.85
CA HIS A 497 26.03 -10.70 -22.90
C HIS A 497 25.73 -9.20 -22.73
N GLY A 498 24.90 -8.81 -21.76
CA GLY A 498 24.41 -7.44 -21.63
C GLY A 498 23.46 -7.06 -22.78
N PRO A 499 23.34 -5.75 -23.11
CA PRO A 499 22.46 -5.28 -24.17
C PRO A 499 23.04 -5.58 -25.56
N THR A 500 22.21 -6.12 -26.44
CA THR A 500 22.44 -6.23 -27.88
C THR A 500 21.58 -5.17 -28.58
N PRO A 501 22.15 -4.06 -29.09
CA PRO A 501 21.41 -3.00 -29.75
C PRO A 501 20.69 -3.51 -31.01
N LEU A 502 19.48 -3.00 -31.25
CA LEU A 502 18.69 -3.31 -32.44
C LEU A 502 18.93 -2.31 -33.58
N GLY A 503 19.61 -1.19 -33.28
CA GLY A 503 19.84 -0.06 -34.17
C GLY A 503 18.61 0.85 -34.30
N ASP A 504 18.66 1.78 -35.24
CA ASP A 504 17.61 2.74 -35.55
C ASP A 504 17.49 2.98 -37.07
N LEU A 505 16.53 3.82 -37.50
CA LEU A 505 16.35 4.15 -38.93
C LEU A 505 17.13 5.39 -39.40
N THR A 506 17.79 6.11 -38.49
CA THR A 506 18.42 7.42 -38.73
C THR A 506 19.95 7.38 -38.66
N GLY A 507 20.52 6.31 -38.07
CA GLY A 507 21.95 6.24 -37.74
C GLY A 507 22.29 7.12 -36.54
N ASN A 508 21.38 7.18 -35.56
CA ASN A 508 21.45 8.02 -34.36
C ASN A 508 21.64 9.52 -34.67
N ALA A 509 20.96 10.00 -35.72
CA ALA A 509 21.02 11.39 -36.17
C ALA A 509 19.95 12.30 -35.54
N CYS A 510 18.84 11.71 -35.11
CA CYS A 510 17.67 12.39 -34.54
C CYS A 510 16.78 11.37 -33.79
N GLY A 511 15.81 11.86 -33.01
CA GLY A 511 14.89 11.00 -32.28
C GLY A 511 13.85 11.79 -31.48
N GLY A 512 13.04 11.07 -30.70
CA GLY A 512 12.06 11.67 -29.78
C GLY A 512 12.59 11.83 -28.37
N GLY A 513 12.11 12.86 -27.66
CA GLY A 513 12.36 13.05 -26.22
C GLY A 513 11.16 12.60 -25.37
N GLY A 514 11.43 12.01 -24.21
CA GLY A 514 10.41 11.61 -23.24
C GLY A 514 10.93 11.63 -21.80
N MET A 515 10.16 11.04 -20.88
CA MET A 515 10.51 10.99 -19.44
C MET A 515 11.83 10.27 -19.15
N PHE A 516 12.26 9.39 -20.05
CA PHE A 516 13.52 8.62 -19.98
C PHE A 516 14.66 9.23 -20.84
N GLY A 517 14.55 10.51 -21.22
CA GLY A 517 15.53 11.19 -22.07
C GLY A 517 15.25 11.07 -23.57
N ALA A 518 16.29 11.22 -24.39
CA ALA A 518 16.20 11.09 -25.84
C ALA A 518 16.28 9.61 -26.27
N GLN A 519 15.51 9.23 -27.31
CA GLN A 519 15.52 7.87 -27.86
C GLN A 519 15.46 7.91 -29.40
N SER A 520 16.34 7.15 -30.07
CA SER A 520 16.34 6.99 -31.54
C SER A 520 15.29 5.99 -32.04
N ALA A 521 14.81 5.13 -31.15
CA ALA A 521 13.60 4.31 -31.28
C ALA A 521 13.15 3.81 -29.89
N SER A 522 11.92 3.32 -29.80
CA SER A 522 11.41 2.60 -28.62
C SER A 522 10.79 1.28 -29.07
N ALA A 523 11.23 0.16 -28.48
CA ALA A 523 10.68 -1.15 -28.78
C ALA A 523 9.55 -1.48 -27.81
N TRP A 524 8.50 -2.15 -28.31
CA TRP A 524 7.25 -2.37 -27.57
C TRP A 524 6.82 -3.83 -27.47
N GLY A 525 7.20 -4.69 -28.42
CA GLY A 525 6.83 -6.12 -28.40
C GLY A 525 7.96 -7.03 -28.89
N ILE A 526 8.03 -8.25 -28.36
CA ILE A 526 9.03 -9.28 -28.69
C ILE A 526 8.36 -10.67 -28.82
N ASP A 527 8.77 -11.47 -29.81
CA ASP A 527 8.22 -12.82 -30.01
C ASP A 527 8.73 -13.86 -28.99
N ASP A 528 8.13 -15.06 -28.96
CA ASP A 528 8.48 -16.12 -28.00
C ASP A 528 9.98 -16.48 -28.03
N ALA A 529 10.58 -16.40 -29.22
CA ALA A 529 11.98 -16.75 -29.46
C ALA A 529 12.95 -15.59 -29.13
N GLY A 530 12.46 -14.36 -29.01
CA GLY A 530 13.24 -13.13 -28.98
C GLY A 530 14.06 -12.90 -30.25
N ASN A 531 13.47 -13.19 -31.41
CA ASN A 531 14.05 -13.05 -32.74
C ASN A 531 13.25 -12.08 -33.64
N THR A 532 12.05 -11.68 -33.22
CA THR A 532 11.24 -10.64 -33.86
C THR A 532 10.89 -9.60 -32.81
N VAL A 533 11.17 -8.33 -33.10
CA VAL A 533 10.86 -7.20 -32.21
C VAL A 533 10.12 -6.14 -33.01
N VAL A 534 9.13 -5.50 -32.41
CA VAL A 534 8.37 -4.38 -33.00
C VAL A 534 8.35 -3.17 -32.08
N GLY A 535 8.07 -1.99 -32.64
CA GLY A 535 8.01 -0.76 -31.86
C GLY A 535 7.71 0.49 -32.68
N LEU A 536 8.12 1.64 -32.13
CA LEU A 536 8.10 2.95 -32.76
C LEU A 536 9.55 3.38 -33.08
N ALA A 537 9.80 3.75 -34.33
CA ALA A 537 11.05 4.34 -34.78
C ALA A 537 10.81 5.75 -35.34
N TYR A 538 11.87 6.55 -35.34
CA TYR A 538 11.88 7.89 -35.92
C TYR A 538 12.59 7.86 -37.28
N LYS A 539 12.19 8.71 -38.23
CA LYS A 539 12.92 8.95 -39.48
C LYS A 539 12.84 10.42 -39.90
N ASP A 540 13.88 10.94 -40.54
CA ASP A 540 13.82 12.24 -41.22
C ASP A 540 13.16 12.04 -42.59
N ALA A 541 11.83 12.21 -42.65
CA ALA A 541 11.07 11.98 -43.87
C ALA A 541 11.29 13.07 -44.92
N ASN A 542 11.78 14.25 -44.52
CA ASN A 542 11.80 15.46 -45.35
C ASN A 542 13.21 16.06 -45.59
N GLY A 543 14.22 15.58 -44.88
CA GLY A 543 15.64 15.91 -45.04
C GLY A 543 16.09 17.16 -44.29
N ASN A 544 15.40 17.58 -43.22
CA ASN A 544 15.68 18.82 -42.48
C ASN A 544 16.38 18.62 -41.12
N GLY A 545 16.62 17.38 -40.70
CA GLY A 545 17.23 17.03 -39.40
C GLY A 545 16.25 16.96 -38.22
N SER A 546 14.95 17.18 -38.45
CA SER A 546 13.87 16.86 -37.52
C SER A 546 13.29 15.48 -37.85
N CYS A 547 12.85 14.77 -36.82
CA CYS A 547 12.28 13.42 -36.93
C CYS A 547 11.06 13.24 -36.02
N THR A 548 10.39 14.36 -35.70
CA THR A 548 9.21 14.42 -34.84
C THR A 548 8.11 15.32 -35.42
N GLU A 549 8.18 15.69 -36.70
CA GLU A 549 7.19 16.58 -37.31
C GLU A 549 5.82 15.91 -37.52
N TYR A 550 4.81 16.62 -37.03
CA TYR A 550 3.41 16.33 -37.28
C TYR A 550 3.12 16.28 -38.79
N SER A 551 2.33 15.29 -39.21
CA SER A 551 1.93 15.06 -40.61
C SER A 551 3.05 14.83 -41.63
N LYS A 552 4.26 14.48 -41.21
CA LYS A 552 5.34 14.07 -42.12
C LYS A 552 5.55 12.56 -42.21
N GLY A 553 4.90 11.80 -41.32
CA GLY A 553 5.14 10.36 -41.20
C GLY A 553 6.54 10.07 -40.69
N GLU A 554 7.04 10.86 -39.74
CA GLU A 554 8.37 10.71 -39.15
C GLU A 554 8.38 9.75 -37.96
N LEU A 555 7.21 9.48 -37.36
CA LEU A 555 6.98 8.53 -36.28
C LEU A 555 6.30 7.26 -36.83
N VAL A 556 7.09 6.20 -37.04
CA VAL A 556 6.67 5.03 -37.83
C VAL A 556 6.84 3.69 -37.10
N PRO A 557 6.01 2.68 -37.41
CA PRO A 557 6.11 1.36 -36.83
C PRO A 557 7.32 0.65 -37.41
N PHE A 558 8.12 -0.02 -36.58
CA PHE A 558 9.23 -0.85 -37.05
C PHE A 558 9.04 -2.32 -36.75
N VAL A 559 9.76 -3.15 -37.52
CA VAL A 559 10.06 -4.55 -37.21
C VAL A 559 11.56 -4.79 -37.32
N TRP A 560 12.12 -5.55 -36.38
CA TRP A 560 13.52 -5.97 -36.34
C TRP A 560 13.60 -7.49 -36.33
N THR A 561 14.58 -8.05 -37.07
CA THR A 561 14.97 -9.46 -36.94
C THR A 561 16.50 -9.62 -37.11
N PRO A 562 17.17 -10.62 -36.52
CA PRO A 562 18.63 -10.78 -36.54
C PRO A 562 19.27 -10.75 -37.93
N ASN A 563 18.55 -11.22 -38.95
CA ASN A 563 19.06 -11.33 -40.32
C ASN A 563 18.78 -10.10 -41.20
N LYS A 564 17.88 -9.20 -40.77
CA LYS A 564 17.43 -8.03 -41.56
C LYS A 564 17.70 -6.68 -40.89
N GLY A 565 17.95 -6.65 -39.58
CA GLY A 565 18.01 -5.40 -38.81
C GLY A 565 16.64 -4.73 -38.65
N MET A 566 16.63 -3.50 -38.15
CA MET A 566 15.43 -2.67 -38.03
C MET A 566 14.99 -2.18 -39.42
N ARG A 567 13.68 -2.18 -39.68
CA ARG A 567 13.05 -1.56 -40.85
C ARG A 567 11.63 -1.13 -40.51
N GLU A 568 11.13 -0.13 -41.23
CA GLU A 568 9.74 0.31 -41.18
C GLU A 568 8.77 -0.80 -41.66
N LEU A 569 7.66 -0.98 -40.94
CA LEU A 569 6.49 -1.76 -41.37
C LEU A 569 5.64 -0.94 -42.36
N ASP A 570 4.78 -1.57 -43.15
CA ASP A 570 4.07 -0.87 -44.22
C ASP A 570 3.22 0.31 -43.71
N THR A 571 3.48 1.52 -44.22
CA THR A 571 2.74 2.76 -43.90
C THR A 571 2.19 3.47 -45.14
N ARG A 572 2.32 2.87 -46.34
CA ARG A 572 2.04 3.53 -47.64
C ARG A 572 0.62 4.08 -47.79
N ASN A 573 -0.34 3.52 -47.04
CA ASN A 573 -1.75 3.91 -47.07
C ASN A 573 -2.17 4.82 -45.89
N VAL A 574 -1.24 5.23 -45.02
CA VAL A 574 -1.53 6.17 -43.91
C VAL A 574 -1.67 7.58 -44.46
N ASP A 575 -2.81 8.24 -44.21
CA ASP A 575 -2.96 9.67 -44.46
C ASP A 575 -2.33 10.48 -43.32
N TRP A 576 -1.05 10.80 -43.47
CA TRP A 576 -0.32 11.61 -42.50
C TRP A 576 -0.93 13.00 -42.30
N ASN A 577 -1.81 13.52 -43.17
CA ASN A 577 -2.52 14.77 -42.87
C ASN A 577 -3.57 14.62 -41.76
N ARG A 578 -3.99 13.37 -41.46
CA ARG A 578 -4.90 13.00 -40.37
C ARG A 578 -4.16 12.47 -39.14
N TYR A 579 -3.07 11.72 -39.33
CA TYR A 579 -2.36 11.03 -38.25
C TYR A 579 -0.96 11.59 -37.98
N SER A 580 -0.59 11.58 -36.71
CA SER A 580 0.65 12.08 -36.14
C SER A 580 1.75 11.01 -36.14
N TRP A 581 1.38 9.78 -35.77
CA TRP A 581 2.26 8.63 -35.62
C TRP A 581 1.54 7.31 -35.85
N ALA A 582 2.30 6.30 -36.25
CA ALA A 582 1.87 4.91 -36.29
C ALA A 582 2.88 4.07 -35.49
N ARG A 583 2.39 3.16 -34.63
CA ARG A 583 3.25 2.32 -33.76
C ARG A 583 2.77 0.87 -33.78
N ALA A 584 3.70 -0.06 -34.00
CA ALA A 584 3.48 -1.46 -33.66
C ALA A 584 3.82 -1.65 -32.17
N HIS A 585 2.90 -2.21 -31.39
CA HIS A 585 3.05 -2.36 -29.94
C HIS A 585 2.79 -3.79 -29.43
N GLY A 586 2.31 -4.70 -30.27
CA GLY A 586 2.23 -6.13 -29.97
C GLY A 586 2.71 -6.99 -31.13
N ILE A 587 3.10 -8.23 -30.83
CA ILE A 587 3.57 -9.23 -31.80
C ILE A 587 3.14 -10.62 -31.34
N SER A 588 2.71 -11.47 -32.27
CA SER A 588 2.35 -12.86 -31.97
C SER A 588 3.56 -13.68 -31.51
N GLY A 589 3.31 -14.75 -30.75
CA GLY A 589 4.38 -15.61 -30.22
C GLY A 589 5.29 -16.22 -31.31
N ASN A 590 4.74 -16.51 -32.49
CA ASN A 590 5.49 -16.97 -33.67
C ASN A 590 6.19 -15.85 -34.47
N GLY A 591 5.96 -14.57 -34.17
CA GLY A 591 6.56 -13.43 -34.87
C GLY A 591 5.88 -13.04 -36.20
N ASP A 592 4.80 -13.72 -36.59
CA ASP A 592 4.16 -13.54 -37.90
C ASP A 592 3.11 -12.41 -37.95
N VAL A 593 2.52 -12.00 -36.82
CA VAL A 593 1.43 -11.00 -36.78
C VAL A 593 1.76 -9.88 -35.80
N ALA A 594 2.06 -8.70 -36.34
CA ALA A 594 2.26 -7.48 -35.56
C ALA A 594 0.95 -6.70 -35.45
N VAL A 595 0.71 -6.10 -34.29
CA VAL A 595 -0.47 -5.25 -34.00
C VAL A 595 -0.01 -3.90 -33.47
N GLY A 596 -0.83 -2.88 -33.71
CA GLY A 596 -0.44 -1.49 -33.54
C GLY A 596 -1.62 -0.52 -33.47
N SER A 597 -1.29 0.77 -33.44
CA SER A 597 -2.27 1.85 -33.52
C SER A 597 -1.80 3.04 -34.35
N LEU A 598 -2.75 3.74 -34.96
CA LEU A 598 -2.60 5.14 -35.43
C LEU A 598 -3.04 6.08 -34.31
N ASP A 599 -2.19 7.04 -33.95
CA ASP A 599 -2.39 8.05 -32.89
C ASP A 599 -2.87 7.53 -31.52
N GLY A 600 -2.75 6.22 -31.29
CA GLY A 600 -3.20 5.57 -30.05
C GLY A 600 -4.70 5.24 -30.02
N TRP A 601 -5.44 5.52 -31.09
CA TRP A 601 -6.91 5.38 -31.13
C TRP A 601 -7.44 4.38 -32.17
N GLU A 602 -6.78 4.19 -33.31
CA GLU A 602 -7.28 3.29 -34.37
C GLU A 602 -6.42 2.04 -34.46
N ALA A 603 -7.01 0.86 -34.27
CA ALA A 603 -6.30 -0.41 -34.27
C ALA A 603 -5.84 -0.80 -35.69
N ILE A 604 -4.57 -1.21 -35.82
CA ILE A 604 -3.96 -1.64 -37.09
C ILE A 604 -3.14 -2.93 -36.91
N ALA A 605 -2.93 -3.67 -37.99
CA ALA A 605 -2.13 -4.90 -37.97
C ALA A 605 -1.33 -5.12 -39.26
N TRP A 606 -0.27 -5.93 -39.15
CA TRP A 606 0.54 -6.42 -40.27
C TRP A 606 0.74 -7.92 -40.14
N VAL A 607 0.46 -8.65 -41.23
CA VAL A 607 0.59 -10.12 -41.28
C VAL A 607 1.73 -10.47 -42.23
N ASN A 608 2.75 -11.19 -41.72
CA ASN A 608 3.98 -11.57 -42.44
C ASN A 608 4.72 -10.37 -43.07
N GLU A 609 4.83 -9.24 -42.37
CA GLU A 609 5.37 -7.97 -42.90
C GLU A 609 4.62 -7.44 -44.15
N GLY A 610 3.35 -7.84 -44.32
CA GLY A 610 2.50 -7.47 -45.45
C GLY A 610 1.97 -6.03 -45.41
N GLU A 611 0.98 -5.74 -46.25
CA GLU A 611 0.33 -4.42 -46.27
C GLU A 611 -0.42 -4.16 -44.95
N MET A 612 -0.47 -2.89 -44.54
CA MET A 612 -1.18 -2.48 -43.33
C MET A 612 -2.68 -2.76 -43.44
N ILE A 613 -3.23 -3.40 -42.41
CA ILE A 613 -4.67 -3.64 -42.26
C ILE A 613 -5.20 -2.63 -41.24
N ASN A 614 -6.12 -1.76 -41.64
CA ASN A 614 -6.83 -0.88 -40.70
C ASN A 614 -8.05 -1.61 -40.14
N LEU A 615 -7.99 -2.01 -38.88
CA LEU A 615 -9.06 -2.75 -38.19
C LEU A 615 -10.16 -1.79 -37.69
N TYR A 616 -9.83 -0.51 -37.52
CA TYR A 616 -10.82 0.54 -37.27
C TYR A 616 -11.77 0.71 -38.47
N ASP A 617 -11.24 0.79 -39.70
CA ASP A 617 -12.08 0.92 -40.91
C ASP A 617 -12.95 -0.33 -41.18
N GLU A 618 -12.54 -1.52 -40.71
CA GLU A 618 -13.28 -2.77 -40.89
C GLU A 618 -14.42 -2.96 -39.86
N ILE A 619 -14.20 -2.65 -38.58
CA ILE A 619 -15.18 -2.91 -37.49
C ILE A 619 -15.25 -1.85 -36.36
N GLY A 620 -14.56 -0.71 -36.46
CA GLY A 620 -14.49 0.28 -35.37
C GLY A 620 -13.61 -0.18 -34.19
N ALA A 621 -12.57 -0.97 -34.47
CA ALA A 621 -11.61 -1.42 -33.46
C ALA A 621 -10.65 -0.29 -33.03
N ILE A 622 -10.61 0.00 -31.74
CA ILE A 622 -9.81 1.10 -31.14
C ILE A 622 -8.51 0.63 -30.46
N SER A 623 -8.40 -0.65 -30.11
CA SER A 623 -7.18 -1.20 -29.48
C SER A 623 -6.94 -2.65 -29.86
N ALA A 624 -5.68 -3.06 -29.93
CA ALA A 624 -5.24 -4.39 -30.34
C ALA A 624 -3.92 -4.78 -29.65
N ASN A 625 -3.97 -5.17 -28.37
CA ASN A 625 -2.77 -5.54 -27.59
C ASN A 625 -2.58 -7.07 -27.55
N ALA A 626 -3.65 -7.84 -27.31
CA ALA A 626 -3.58 -9.27 -27.08
C ALA A 626 -3.59 -10.07 -28.39
N VAL A 627 -2.58 -10.94 -28.59
CA VAL A 627 -2.40 -11.78 -29.80
C VAL A 627 -2.04 -13.22 -29.42
N SER A 628 -2.60 -14.21 -30.12
CA SER A 628 -2.33 -15.63 -29.88
C SER A 628 -0.91 -16.03 -30.28
N GLN A 629 -0.45 -17.17 -29.74
CA GLN A 629 0.90 -17.68 -29.98
C GLN A 629 1.16 -18.03 -31.46
N ASP A 630 0.12 -18.42 -32.17
CA ASP A 630 0.15 -18.71 -33.61
C ASP A 630 -0.28 -17.53 -34.50
N GLY A 631 -0.57 -16.37 -33.90
CA GLY A 631 -1.03 -15.15 -34.56
C GLY A 631 -2.47 -15.19 -35.10
N LYS A 632 -3.17 -16.34 -35.04
CA LYS A 632 -4.51 -16.50 -35.66
C LYS A 632 -5.65 -15.82 -34.91
N GLN A 633 -5.43 -15.32 -33.70
CA GLN A 633 -6.44 -14.58 -32.94
C GLN A 633 -5.83 -13.30 -32.37
N VAL A 634 -6.50 -12.17 -32.62
CA VAL A 634 -6.24 -10.89 -31.97
C VAL A 634 -7.52 -10.46 -31.27
N ALA A 635 -7.44 -10.02 -30.02
CA ALA A 635 -8.58 -9.42 -29.32
C ALA A 635 -8.60 -7.90 -29.56
N LEU A 636 -9.71 -7.41 -30.09
CA LEU A 636 -9.91 -6.03 -30.52
C LEU A 636 -10.97 -5.36 -29.64
N ALA A 637 -10.58 -4.32 -28.91
CA ALA A 637 -11.54 -3.43 -28.26
C ALA A 637 -12.26 -2.59 -29.32
N THR A 638 -13.56 -2.35 -29.15
CA THR A 638 -14.37 -1.57 -30.10
C THR A 638 -14.90 -0.28 -29.49
N GLU A 639 -15.29 0.69 -30.33
CA GLU A 639 -16.00 1.91 -29.88
C GLU A 639 -17.30 1.63 -29.12
N GLN A 640 -17.89 0.44 -29.28
CA GLN A 640 -19.11 0.01 -28.58
C GLN A 640 -18.84 -0.63 -27.21
N GLY A 641 -17.59 -0.64 -26.75
CA GLY A 641 -17.17 -1.24 -25.48
C GLY A 641 -17.04 -2.76 -25.47
N THR A 642 -17.52 -3.47 -26.50
CA THR A 642 -17.33 -4.92 -26.63
C THR A 642 -15.98 -5.28 -27.24
N VAL A 643 -15.59 -6.55 -27.10
CA VAL A 643 -14.36 -7.12 -27.67
C VAL A 643 -14.71 -8.08 -28.80
N GLN A 644 -14.02 -7.95 -29.94
CA GLN A 644 -14.11 -8.90 -31.05
C GLN A 644 -12.79 -9.66 -31.24
N LEU A 645 -12.88 -10.95 -31.56
CA LEU A 645 -11.74 -11.76 -32.00
C LEU A 645 -11.58 -11.68 -33.52
N TRP A 646 -10.43 -11.22 -33.99
CA TRP A 646 -10.04 -11.21 -35.39
C TRP A 646 -9.18 -12.42 -35.76
N ASP A 647 -9.57 -13.13 -36.82
CA ASP A 647 -8.86 -14.25 -37.44
C ASP A 647 -8.44 -13.88 -38.86
N HIS A 648 -7.17 -13.48 -38.98
CA HIS A 648 -6.54 -13.04 -40.22
C HIS A 648 -6.48 -14.11 -41.33
N THR A 649 -6.81 -15.38 -41.04
CA THR A 649 -6.87 -16.46 -42.04
C THR A 649 -8.19 -16.47 -42.81
N LYS A 650 -9.20 -15.75 -42.31
CA LYS A 650 -10.53 -15.58 -42.90
C LYS A 650 -10.65 -14.20 -43.58
N LYS A 651 -11.82 -13.87 -44.13
CA LYS A 651 -12.06 -12.60 -44.86
C LYS A 651 -13.43 -11.99 -44.58
N GLY A 652 -13.50 -10.66 -44.58
CA GLY A 652 -14.70 -9.87 -44.29
C GLY A 652 -15.28 -10.21 -42.91
N HIS A 653 -16.59 -10.02 -42.74
CA HIS A 653 -17.32 -10.32 -41.50
C HIS A 653 -17.03 -11.69 -40.87
N ALA A 654 -16.71 -12.73 -41.67
CA ALA A 654 -16.37 -14.06 -41.13
C ALA A 654 -15.00 -14.12 -40.44
N ALA A 655 -14.15 -13.11 -40.61
CA ALA A 655 -12.89 -12.94 -39.88
C ALA A 655 -13.09 -12.41 -38.45
N PHE A 656 -14.27 -11.91 -38.11
CA PHE A 656 -14.55 -11.32 -36.81
C PHE A 656 -15.53 -12.20 -36.03
N THR A 657 -15.38 -12.25 -34.71
CA THR A 657 -16.29 -12.96 -33.80
C THR A 657 -16.41 -12.14 -32.54
N ASP A 658 -17.58 -11.54 -32.34
CA ASP A 658 -17.93 -10.85 -31.10
C ASP A 658 -17.90 -11.82 -29.93
N ILE A 659 -17.18 -11.45 -28.86
CA ILE A 659 -17.12 -12.18 -27.59
C ILE A 659 -17.74 -11.38 -26.43
N GLY A 660 -18.43 -10.28 -26.74
CA GLY A 660 -19.09 -9.39 -25.80
C GLY A 660 -18.12 -8.49 -25.05
N GLY A 661 -18.66 -7.79 -24.05
CA GLY A 661 -17.92 -7.02 -23.05
C GLY A 661 -18.64 -7.10 -21.70
N LEU A 662 -18.16 -6.32 -20.73
CA LEU A 662 -18.84 -6.14 -19.45
C LEU A 662 -19.83 -4.97 -19.56
N LYS A 663 -20.93 -5.03 -18.83
CA LYS A 663 -22.03 -4.05 -18.90
C LYS A 663 -22.09 -3.15 -17.68
N TRP A 664 -22.45 -1.89 -17.91
CA TRP A 664 -22.75 -0.96 -16.82
C TRP A 664 -23.99 -1.40 -16.05
N CYS A 665 -23.91 -1.32 -14.73
CA CYS A 665 -24.98 -1.64 -13.77
C CYS A 665 -25.45 -3.12 -13.75
N GLU A 666 -24.83 -4.00 -14.53
CA GLU A 666 -25.02 -5.46 -14.48
C GLU A 666 -23.72 -6.14 -14.02
N ASP A 667 -22.58 -5.85 -14.68
CA ASP A 667 -21.26 -6.40 -14.32
C ASP A 667 -20.36 -5.37 -13.61
N VAL A 668 -20.49 -4.08 -13.93
CA VAL A 668 -19.59 -3.00 -13.48
C VAL A 668 -20.40 -1.81 -12.94
N PRO A 669 -20.13 -1.28 -11.73
CA PRO A 669 -20.74 -0.05 -11.27
C PRO A 669 -20.23 1.15 -12.10
N PHE A 670 -21.09 2.16 -12.31
CA PHE A 670 -20.70 3.36 -13.04
C PHE A 670 -20.46 4.50 -12.04
N GLY A 671 -19.19 4.78 -11.74
CA GLY A 671 -18.80 5.88 -10.86
C GLY A 671 -19.05 7.24 -11.51
N PHE A 672 -19.67 8.16 -10.78
CA PHE A 672 -19.86 9.53 -11.25
C PHE A 672 -19.74 10.51 -10.08
N TRP A 673 -18.73 11.39 -10.13
CA TRP A 673 -18.41 12.35 -9.03
C TRP A 673 -18.24 11.72 -7.64
N GLY A 674 -17.84 10.45 -7.56
CA GLY A 674 -17.66 9.72 -6.31
C GLY A 674 -18.92 9.01 -5.79
N SER A 675 -20.04 9.02 -6.52
CA SER A 675 -21.22 8.19 -6.24
C SER A 675 -21.42 7.08 -7.28
N ASN A 676 -22.18 6.03 -6.93
CA ASN A 676 -22.59 5.00 -7.89
C ASN A 676 -23.85 5.45 -8.64
N ALA A 677 -23.68 5.98 -9.83
CA ALA A 677 -24.78 6.49 -10.65
C ALA A 677 -25.78 5.39 -11.08
N CYS A 678 -25.38 4.11 -11.07
CA CYS A 678 -26.30 2.99 -11.27
C CYS A 678 -27.37 2.90 -10.19
N GLU A 679 -27.04 3.23 -8.94
CA GLU A 679 -27.96 3.22 -7.80
C GLU A 679 -28.78 4.51 -7.71
N GLU A 680 -28.14 5.66 -7.93
CA GLU A 680 -28.78 6.97 -7.76
C GLU A 680 -29.70 7.37 -8.93
N MET A 681 -29.29 7.08 -10.17
CA MET A 681 -29.99 7.51 -11.40
C MET A 681 -30.62 6.35 -12.18
N GLY A 682 -30.19 5.12 -11.91
CA GLY A 682 -30.75 3.91 -12.50
C GLY A 682 -30.12 3.52 -13.85
N VAL A 683 -30.19 2.22 -14.15
CA VAL A 683 -29.57 1.61 -15.34
C VAL A 683 -29.99 2.26 -16.67
N ASP A 684 -31.27 2.57 -16.86
CA ASP A 684 -31.78 3.20 -18.09
C ASP A 684 -31.09 4.55 -18.37
N TRP A 685 -30.83 5.35 -17.32
CA TRP A 685 -30.17 6.64 -17.45
C TRP A 685 -28.69 6.49 -17.83
N VAL A 686 -28.00 5.52 -17.22
CA VAL A 686 -26.59 5.23 -17.54
C VAL A 686 -26.47 4.72 -18.98
N HIS A 687 -27.34 3.79 -19.38
CA HIS A 687 -27.33 3.21 -20.73
C HIS A 687 -27.69 4.23 -21.82
N ASP A 688 -28.64 5.14 -21.55
CA ASP A 688 -28.95 6.26 -22.47
C ASP A 688 -27.79 7.28 -22.58
N TRP A 689 -26.95 7.42 -21.54
CA TRP A 689 -25.86 8.40 -21.52
C TRP A 689 -24.54 7.87 -22.12
N VAL A 690 -24.09 6.69 -21.69
CA VAL A 690 -22.78 6.11 -22.04
C VAL A 690 -22.84 4.79 -22.81
N GLY A 691 -24.04 4.25 -23.04
CA GLY A 691 -24.26 2.94 -23.69
C GLY A 691 -24.36 1.77 -22.69
N GLU A 692 -24.73 0.59 -23.19
CA GLU A 692 -24.93 -0.62 -22.37
C GLU A 692 -23.60 -1.18 -21.82
N TYR A 693 -22.54 -1.14 -22.62
CA TYR A 693 -21.25 -1.76 -22.32
C TYR A 693 -20.24 -0.77 -21.73
N ALA A 694 -19.53 -1.21 -20.69
CA ALA A 694 -18.37 -0.55 -20.16
C ALA A 694 -17.19 -0.71 -21.14
N PRO A 695 -16.45 0.35 -21.50
CA PRO A 695 -15.30 0.26 -22.39
C PRO A 695 -14.30 -0.78 -21.89
N LEU A 696 -14.01 -1.81 -22.69
CA LEU A 696 -13.17 -2.94 -22.28
C LEU A 696 -11.94 -3.06 -23.20
N THR A 697 -10.76 -2.90 -22.62
CA THR A 697 -9.48 -3.02 -23.33
C THR A 697 -8.77 -4.33 -22.98
N PRO A 698 -8.64 -5.29 -23.91
CA PRO A 698 -7.79 -6.47 -23.73
C PRO A 698 -6.32 -6.06 -23.67
N PHE A 699 -5.57 -6.65 -22.73
CA PHE A 699 -4.13 -6.44 -22.60
C PHE A 699 -3.33 -7.64 -23.10
N ASP A 700 -3.68 -8.86 -22.68
CA ASP A 700 -2.94 -10.07 -23.07
C ASP A 700 -3.86 -11.31 -23.14
N MET A 701 -3.38 -12.36 -23.82
CA MET A 701 -4.07 -13.64 -23.92
C MET A 701 -3.15 -14.86 -23.78
N SER A 702 -3.76 -15.98 -23.39
CA SER A 702 -3.17 -17.32 -23.49
C SER A 702 -2.81 -17.69 -24.94
N ASP A 703 -1.88 -18.65 -25.11
CA ASP A 703 -1.37 -19.08 -26.43
C ASP A 703 -2.46 -19.41 -27.45
N LYS A 704 -3.63 -19.87 -26.97
CA LYS A 704 -4.77 -20.35 -27.77
C LYS A 704 -5.98 -19.40 -27.83
N GLY A 705 -5.90 -18.23 -27.18
CA GLY A 705 -7.07 -17.37 -26.97
C GLY A 705 -8.20 -18.04 -26.18
N ASP A 706 -7.88 -19.01 -25.32
CA ASP A 706 -8.86 -19.67 -24.44
C ASP A 706 -9.14 -18.86 -23.16
N VAL A 707 -8.18 -18.00 -22.78
CA VAL A 707 -8.25 -16.97 -21.72
C VAL A 707 -7.67 -15.66 -22.26
N ILE A 708 -8.31 -14.54 -21.92
CA ILE A 708 -7.89 -13.17 -22.23
C ILE A 708 -8.09 -12.35 -20.96
N ILE A 709 -7.17 -11.42 -20.66
CA ILE A 709 -7.34 -10.43 -19.59
C ILE A 709 -7.41 -9.02 -20.17
N GLY A 710 -8.05 -8.12 -19.42
CA GLY A 710 -8.16 -6.72 -19.78
C GLY A 710 -8.64 -5.88 -18.62
N ARG A 711 -8.92 -4.60 -18.89
CA ARG A 711 -9.50 -3.68 -17.93
C ARG A 711 -10.70 -2.98 -18.54
N SER A 712 -11.76 -2.88 -17.75
CA SER A 712 -12.98 -2.16 -18.06
C SER A 712 -13.03 -0.80 -17.36
N GLY A 713 -13.80 0.12 -17.92
CA GLY A 713 -13.99 1.47 -17.38
C GLY A 713 -12.88 2.45 -17.76
N ASP A 714 -12.93 3.64 -17.16
CA ASP A 714 -12.06 4.77 -17.47
C ASP A 714 -11.78 5.64 -16.23
N PHE A 715 -11.00 6.72 -16.41
CA PHE A 715 -10.59 7.63 -15.33
C PHE A 715 -11.77 8.30 -14.60
N TRP A 716 -12.92 8.48 -15.24
CA TRP A 716 -14.11 9.11 -14.66
C TRP A 716 -15.04 8.08 -14.02
N ALA A 717 -15.20 6.91 -14.66
CA ALA A 717 -16.10 5.85 -14.23
C ALA A 717 -15.50 4.93 -13.13
N GLY A 718 -14.18 4.94 -12.98
CA GLY A 718 -13.42 3.93 -12.24
C GLY A 718 -12.93 2.80 -13.15
N PHE A 719 -11.98 2.02 -12.64
CA PHE A 719 -11.41 0.87 -13.36
C PHE A 719 -11.86 -0.45 -12.72
N THR A 720 -12.00 -1.49 -13.54
CA THR A 720 -12.30 -2.84 -13.07
C THR A 720 -11.53 -3.87 -13.89
N GLY A 721 -10.87 -4.80 -13.21
CA GLY A 721 -10.10 -5.87 -13.84
C GLY A 721 -11.05 -6.89 -14.45
N ALA A 722 -10.74 -7.39 -15.65
CA ALA A 722 -11.63 -8.27 -16.40
C ALA A 722 -10.90 -9.52 -16.90
N ILE A 723 -11.59 -10.66 -16.88
CA ILE A 723 -11.13 -11.92 -17.44
C ILE A 723 -12.20 -12.54 -18.34
N TYR A 724 -11.78 -12.95 -19.54
CA TYR A 724 -12.58 -13.76 -20.46
C TYR A 724 -12.13 -15.21 -20.36
N ILE A 725 -13.10 -16.12 -20.22
CA ILE A 725 -12.86 -17.57 -20.29
C ILE A 725 -13.77 -18.14 -21.38
N LYS A 726 -13.16 -18.84 -22.35
CA LYS A 726 -13.85 -19.29 -23.56
C LYS A 726 -15.01 -20.26 -23.31
N GLY A 727 -16.22 -19.75 -23.52
CA GLY A 727 -17.48 -20.46 -23.28
C GLY A 727 -18.08 -20.25 -21.89
N LEU A 728 -17.47 -19.41 -21.05
CA LEU A 728 -18.08 -18.80 -19.87
C LEU A 728 -18.44 -17.33 -20.17
N GLY A 729 -17.59 -16.61 -20.90
CA GLY A 729 -17.76 -15.19 -21.22
C GLY A 729 -16.74 -14.31 -20.51
N TRP A 730 -16.99 -13.01 -20.49
CA TRP A 730 -16.31 -12.04 -19.63
C TRP A 730 -16.90 -12.06 -18.22
N MET A 731 -16.08 -11.78 -17.22
CA MET A 731 -16.47 -11.46 -15.85
C MET A 731 -15.43 -10.50 -15.25
N THR A 732 -15.78 -9.81 -14.17
CA THR A 732 -14.80 -9.04 -13.39
C THR A 732 -13.84 -9.99 -12.68
N LEU A 733 -12.62 -9.53 -12.36
CA LEU A 733 -11.69 -10.30 -11.55
C LEU A 733 -12.22 -10.50 -10.13
N ASP A 734 -12.96 -9.54 -9.59
CA ASP A 734 -13.57 -9.63 -8.26
C ASP A 734 -14.63 -10.75 -8.21
N ASP A 735 -15.48 -10.88 -9.23
CA ASP A 735 -16.42 -12.00 -9.38
C ASP A 735 -15.67 -13.34 -9.54
N PHE A 736 -14.62 -13.36 -10.37
CA PHE A 736 -13.78 -14.53 -10.58
C PHE A 736 -13.11 -15.00 -9.28
N TYR A 737 -12.58 -14.08 -8.47
CA TYR A 737 -11.91 -14.37 -7.20
C TYR A 737 -12.89 -14.72 -6.08
N SER A 738 -14.00 -13.98 -5.96
CA SER A 738 -15.08 -14.24 -5.00
C SER A 738 -15.64 -15.65 -5.19
N LYS A 739 -16.07 -16.02 -6.40
CA LYS A 739 -16.56 -17.37 -6.70
C LYS A 739 -15.53 -18.47 -6.45
N GLN A 740 -14.23 -18.17 -6.45
CA GLN A 740 -13.16 -19.12 -6.16
C GLN A 740 -12.74 -19.13 -4.68
N GLY A 741 -13.29 -18.24 -3.86
CA GLY A 741 -13.00 -18.09 -2.42
C GLY A 741 -11.65 -17.43 -2.14
N VAL A 742 -11.12 -16.60 -3.04
CA VAL A 742 -9.80 -15.96 -2.88
C VAL A 742 -9.95 -14.70 -2.01
N LEU A 743 -9.92 -14.89 -0.69
CA LEU A 743 -10.08 -13.80 0.28
C LEU A 743 -8.97 -12.74 0.15
N GLU A 744 -7.74 -13.13 -0.21
CA GLU A 744 -6.63 -12.19 -0.40
C GLU A 744 -6.83 -11.21 -1.55
N ALA A 745 -7.79 -11.46 -2.44
CA ALA A 745 -8.14 -10.53 -3.51
C ALA A 745 -9.16 -9.47 -3.06
N GLN A 746 -9.92 -9.69 -1.97
CA GLN A 746 -10.96 -8.77 -1.51
C GLN A 746 -10.37 -7.41 -1.07
N ASN A 747 -9.23 -7.45 -0.39
CA ASN A 747 -8.49 -6.25 0.04
C ASN A 747 -7.40 -5.82 -0.95
N ALA A 748 -7.25 -6.52 -2.07
CA ALA A 748 -6.19 -6.33 -3.05
C ALA A 748 -6.77 -6.00 -4.43
N ALA A 749 -7.35 -4.81 -4.55
CA ALA A 749 -8.01 -4.29 -5.75
C ALA A 749 -7.18 -4.54 -7.04
N MET A 750 -7.51 -5.58 -7.79
CA MET A 750 -6.76 -5.99 -8.97
C MET A 750 -7.42 -5.45 -10.25
N ASP A 751 -7.64 -4.14 -10.30
CA ASP A 751 -8.29 -3.47 -11.42
C ASP A 751 -7.43 -3.44 -12.70
N ASN A 752 -6.14 -3.73 -12.59
CA ASN A 752 -5.16 -3.61 -13.65
C ASN A 752 -4.36 -4.92 -13.84
N PRO A 753 -4.98 -6.01 -14.34
CA PRO A 753 -4.25 -7.19 -14.83
C PRO A 753 -3.41 -6.81 -16.05
N LEU A 754 -2.21 -7.40 -16.21
CA LEU A 754 -1.26 -6.94 -17.24
C LEU A 754 -0.77 -8.03 -18.19
N SER A 755 -0.35 -9.19 -17.69
CA SER A 755 0.22 -10.25 -18.55
C SER A 755 -0.12 -11.66 -18.04
N LEU A 756 -0.33 -12.58 -18.98
CA LEU A 756 -0.68 -13.99 -18.82
C LEU A 756 0.46 -14.89 -19.30
N ASN A 757 0.66 -16.02 -18.62
CA ASN A 757 1.49 -17.09 -19.15
C ASN A 757 0.83 -17.79 -20.35
N GLY A 758 1.59 -18.59 -21.11
CA GLY A 758 1.09 -19.22 -22.34
C GLY A 758 -0.10 -20.18 -22.14
N SER A 759 -0.21 -20.84 -20.98
CA SER A 759 -1.39 -21.65 -20.66
C SER A 759 -2.62 -20.84 -20.23
N GLY A 760 -2.48 -19.54 -19.98
CA GLY A 760 -3.48 -18.67 -19.36
C GLY A 760 -3.73 -18.97 -17.89
N SER A 761 -2.89 -19.79 -17.24
CA SER A 761 -3.11 -20.30 -15.88
C SER A 761 -2.29 -19.60 -14.81
N LYS A 762 -1.50 -18.58 -15.19
CA LYS A 762 -0.82 -17.66 -14.29
C LYS A 762 -0.89 -16.26 -14.87
N MET A 763 -1.06 -15.26 -14.02
CA MET A 763 -1.12 -13.85 -14.40
C MET A 763 -0.34 -12.96 -13.43
N VAL A 764 0.02 -11.78 -13.92
CA VAL A 764 0.46 -10.65 -13.09
C VAL A 764 -0.36 -9.41 -13.39
N GLY A 765 -0.41 -8.50 -12.42
CA GLY A 765 -1.09 -7.21 -12.51
C GLY A 765 -0.95 -6.45 -11.19
N GLY A 766 -1.74 -5.41 -11.02
CA GLY A 766 -1.72 -4.56 -9.83
C GLY A 766 -2.96 -3.67 -9.74
N VAL A 767 -2.83 -2.59 -8.97
CA VAL A 767 -3.80 -1.48 -8.90
C VAL A 767 -3.41 -0.40 -9.93
N ALA A 768 -4.36 0.21 -10.62
CA ALA A 768 -4.14 1.31 -11.53
C ALA A 768 -3.62 2.54 -10.78
N GLY A 769 -2.42 2.99 -11.14
CA GLY A 769 -1.81 4.19 -10.53
C GLY A 769 -1.04 3.95 -9.22
N ALA A 770 -1.14 2.77 -8.60
CA ALA A 770 -0.33 2.44 -7.42
C ALA A 770 0.89 1.57 -7.79
N MET A 771 1.95 1.67 -7.00
CA MET A 771 3.14 0.80 -7.12
C MET A 771 2.95 -0.46 -6.29
N ILE A 772 2.04 -1.35 -6.68
CA ILE A 772 1.90 -2.69 -6.12
C ILE A 772 1.65 -3.70 -7.24
N SER A 773 2.28 -4.87 -7.16
CA SER A 773 2.10 -5.96 -8.13
C SER A 773 1.80 -7.28 -7.44
N TYR A 774 0.90 -8.05 -8.04
CA TYR A 774 0.48 -9.39 -7.62
C TYR A 774 0.85 -10.44 -8.66
N HIS A 775 1.20 -11.65 -8.21
CA HIS A 775 1.31 -12.85 -9.04
C HIS A 775 0.24 -13.83 -8.61
N VAL A 776 -0.58 -14.27 -9.56
CA VAL A 776 -1.71 -15.16 -9.30
C VAL A 776 -1.51 -16.47 -10.05
N ASP A 777 -1.37 -17.57 -9.30
CA ASP A 777 -1.39 -18.93 -9.86
C ASP A 777 -2.82 -19.47 -9.84
N MET A 778 -3.42 -19.60 -11.03
CA MET A 778 -4.77 -20.10 -11.24
C MET A 778 -4.77 -21.54 -11.74
N SER A 779 -3.63 -22.26 -11.71
CA SER A 779 -3.51 -23.59 -12.32
C SER A 779 -4.50 -24.63 -11.81
N GLN A 780 -5.04 -24.42 -10.60
CA GLN A 780 -6.17 -25.15 -10.04
C GLN A 780 -7.31 -24.19 -9.70
N VAL A 781 -8.52 -24.53 -10.10
CA VAL A 781 -9.76 -23.81 -9.78
C VAL A 781 -10.85 -24.79 -9.34
N TYR A 782 -11.95 -24.27 -8.83
CA TYR A 782 -13.12 -25.02 -8.40
C TYR A 782 -14.33 -24.83 -9.29
N VAL A 783 -15.13 -25.89 -9.38
CA VAL A 783 -16.49 -25.90 -9.93
C VAL A 783 -17.44 -26.54 -8.93
N CYS A 784 -18.69 -26.08 -8.90
CA CYS A 784 -19.74 -26.73 -8.12
C CYS A 784 -20.41 -27.80 -8.99
N GLU A 785 -20.22 -29.07 -8.62
CA GLU A 785 -20.74 -30.22 -9.36
C GLU A 785 -21.64 -31.04 -8.44
N ASN A 786 -22.95 -30.99 -8.68
CA ASN A 786 -23.99 -31.62 -7.83
C ASN A 786 -23.95 -31.18 -6.35
N GLY A 787 -23.68 -29.89 -6.09
CA GLY A 787 -23.58 -29.35 -4.72
C GLY A 787 -22.32 -29.78 -3.98
N SER A 788 -21.26 -30.16 -4.68
CA SER A 788 -19.93 -30.42 -4.11
C SER A 788 -18.85 -29.63 -4.86
N SER A 789 -17.96 -28.98 -4.12
CA SER A 789 -16.82 -28.23 -4.66
C SER A 789 -15.75 -29.19 -5.20
N VAL A 790 -15.60 -29.23 -6.53
CA VAL A 790 -14.67 -30.13 -7.24
C VAL A 790 -13.53 -29.33 -7.86
N LYS A 791 -12.30 -29.63 -7.45
CA LYS A 791 -11.08 -29.05 -8.04
C LYS A 791 -10.85 -29.55 -9.47
N THR A 792 -10.45 -28.66 -10.36
CA THR A 792 -10.14 -28.93 -11.77
C THR A 792 -9.00 -28.03 -12.28
N GLY A 793 -8.37 -28.40 -13.39
CA GLY A 793 -7.26 -27.63 -13.97
C GLY A 793 -7.74 -26.46 -14.84
N PHE A 794 -7.12 -25.29 -14.70
CA PHE A 794 -7.44 -24.11 -15.50
C PHE A 794 -6.60 -23.99 -16.79
N PRO A 795 -7.12 -23.41 -17.88
CA PRO A 795 -8.54 -23.11 -18.13
C PRO A 795 -9.31 -24.33 -18.67
N ASN A 796 -8.61 -25.30 -19.26
CA ASN A 796 -9.23 -26.34 -20.07
C ASN A 796 -10.10 -27.33 -19.28
N GLY A 797 -9.71 -27.69 -18.06
CA GLY A 797 -10.51 -28.57 -17.17
C GLY A 797 -11.74 -27.86 -16.62
N LEU A 798 -11.65 -26.56 -16.32
CA LEU A 798 -12.80 -25.70 -16.01
C LEU A 798 -13.79 -25.66 -17.17
N ILE A 799 -13.33 -25.28 -18.38
CA ILE A 799 -14.17 -25.18 -19.58
C ILE A 799 -14.87 -26.51 -19.89
N GLN A 800 -14.21 -27.66 -19.68
CA GLN A 800 -14.81 -28.98 -19.86
C GLN A 800 -15.87 -29.30 -18.81
N LYS A 801 -15.63 -28.94 -17.54
CA LYS A 801 -16.59 -29.15 -16.44
C LYS A 801 -17.84 -28.29 -16.59
N VAL A 802 -17.69 -27.00 -16.90
CA VAL A 802 -18.84 -26.10 -17.13
C VAL A 802 -19.67 -26.54 -18.33
N LYS A 803 -19.02 -26.94 -19.44
CA LYS A 803 -19.72 -27.56 -20.59
C LYS A 803 -20.42 -28.89 -20.28
N SER A 804 -20.08 -29.53 -19.16
CA SER A 804 -20.73 -30.75 -18.68
C SER A 804 -21.85 -30.48 -17.67
N GLY A 805 -22.15 -29.21 -17.36
CA GLY A 805 -23.22 -28.79 -16.46
C GLY A 805 -22.80 -28.50 -15.02
N ALA A 806 -21.49 -28.38 -14.73
CA ALA A 806 -21.02 -27.85 -13.45
C ALA A 806 -21.05 -26.31 -13.45
N GLU A 807 -21.24 -25.71 -12.29
CA GLU A 807 -21.25 -24.25 -12.12
C GLU A 807 -19.83 -23.73 -11.83
N PHE A 808 -19.49 -22.53 -12.29
CA PHE A 808 -18.15 -21.96 -12.07
C PHE A 808 -18.06 -21.37 -10.65
N GLY A 809 -17.18 -21.93 -9.81
CA GLY A 809 -16.98 -21.49 -8.44
C GLY A 809 -16.90 -22.65 -7.44
N ARG A 810 -16.58 -22.32 -6.19
CA ARG A 810 -16.82 -23.17 -5.01
C ARG A 810 -18.30 -23.10 -4.66
N CYS A 811 -18.97 -24.23 -4.38
CA CYS A 811 -20.38 -24.25 -3.99
C CYS A 811 -20.68 -23.35 -2.77
N GLU A 812 -19.70 -23.19 -1.90
CA GLU A 812 -19.76 -22.35 -0.69
C GLU A 812 -19.80 -20.83 -1.02
N HIS A 813 -19.51 -20.43 -2.26
CA HIS A 813 -19.42 -19.02 -2.72
C HIS A 813 -20.38 -18.72 -3.90
N LEU A 814 -21.44 -19.51 -4.07
CA LEU A 814 -22.39 -19.39 -5.19
C LEU A 814 -23.86 -19.18 -4.77
N ASN A 815 -24.14 -19.03 -3.48
CA ASN A 815 -25.50 -18.93 -2.92
C ASN A 815 -25.66 -17.70 -2.03
#